data_AF-A0A674PMJ7-F1
#
_entry.id   AF-A0A674PMJ7-F1
#
_cell.length_a   1.000
_cell.length_b   1.000
_cell.length_c   1.000
_cell.angle_alpha   90.00
_cell.angle_beta   90.00
_cell.angle_gamma   90.00
#
_symmetry.space_group_name_H-M   'P 1'
#
loop_
_entity.id
_entity.type
_entity.pdbx_description
1 polymer ?
#
loop_
_entity_poly.entity_id
_entity_poly.type
_entity_poly.pdbx_seq_one_letter_code
_entity_poly.pdbx_strand_id
1 'polypeptide(L)'
;MKRQALAEFESYRQRMEDMQLCTEAQHTQRVVSMSREVEEMRRSFEEKLRTFSQAQNQFEQEKKGALEELKAQHRQEIQDLLRSHQSQNANYSKDQEKLVQLHKAEVDSLSERVEELKQDKKRLVEEYEAKLSKAQAFYERELEAMKRTQQLTADNLLAWKRTEAELRREFQTQEAALQKTLGKLRAELVKVTDEARENRDKSHKLQSSLSAAENNIKDLMKKLDEVTQNSEIVEIRQKESECELEAARDRVQQQATEILLKASQISSLQATQMTQEAAIRDLDHERSRLKDKVVRMEEERESLLSQCQALEDRQNQQVHSLEKKNAHETEMSHVHARSEEEARQMKESQARALEELAKKHRVTLENALNSAEKEKNRLLAVSTHTHTHTLTSRSRSRSLCTHLCVLASPYRPQVTRLQESVQRGEQDIGNAEGHICTLKEAQDKLLEELDATRARLRETKEDVNVLSPRVWQGELETQKRHHEAKLIATKEEEKHKMDKMALELELKWTETLRQECKKLREELKEEQEEDKASALTQLAQNKEQELSSARESWQRKVEDLLAQISLLKQSLEMQLSQSQSSLQQLQQQFSQEREHLRLQLDELQKEHQRRQQRLQEVHCCSLRDMEHARQRDLKERLRHHHQAELQSLREAHRHSMETLKQQSEQELQTLRFELEDEGKAMLASLRSELNHIHASAIEHLRQTHHQESAAAKLELEKTLESNRTQEQELLGRISELQDEVSRRKNHVTQLDHQIHSLNENISTLTKELELKGKEVLKIRSEANQQIRVHEQELTKRHERELNDLTAAHSRDTQNMLLDFNKAQEVLKDKISALQILLEATEEKFRNRESRHEDLQVIAELKDMVSERETLVKKLVDDKKFYQLELVNRESNFNKVFNASPNVGVINPLIKQKRKNEKTCSSRFSSSPIVRAVEATGVGMGVPSRLEPIPNSPLHHLELNSNKPLPLPTPPTEPKKFLR
;
A
#
# COMPACT_ATOMS: atom_id res chain seq x y z
N MET A 1 45.50 -53.90 -186.08
CA MET A 1 46.37 -52.73 -186.37
C MET A 1 45.67 -51.40 -186.08
N LYS A 2 45.73 -50.32 -186.89
CA LYS A 2 45.51 -48.92 -186.40
C LYS A 2 44.17 -48.64 -185.67
N ARG A 3 43.06 -49.30 -186.00
CA ARG A 3 41.78 -49.17 -185.25
C ARG A 3 41.77 -49.86 -183.86
N GLN A 4 42.67 -50.82 -183.65
CA GLN A 4 42.70 -51.70 -182.49
C GLN A 4 43.39 -51.02 -181.29
N ALA A 5 44.55 -50.40 -181.53
CA ALA A 5 45.28 -49.62 -180.53
C ALA A 5 44.49 -48.38 -180.02
N LEU A 6 43.59 -47.82 -180.84
CA LEU A 6 42.72 -46.72 -180.42
C LEU A 6 41.66 -47.20 -179.41
N ALA A 7 40.97 -48.30 -179.70
CA ALA A 7 40.00 -48.91 -178.77
C ALA A 7 40.67 -49.39 -177.47
N GLU A 8 41.90 -49.90 -177.55
CA GLU A 8 42.71 -50.26 -176.37
C GLU A 8 43.02 -49.02 -175.52
N PHE A 9 43.44 -47.90 -176.13
CA PHE A 9 43.72 -46.64 -175.43
C PHE A 9 42.45 -46.00 -174.82
N GLU A 10 41.34 -45.97 -175.55
CA GLU A 10 40.04 -45.48 -175.04
C GLU A 10 39.58 -46.33 -173.84
N SER A 11 39.71 -47.66 -173.92
CA SER A 11 39.39 -48.55 -172.79
C SER A 11 40.33 -48.38 -171.59
N TYR A 12 41.55 -47.89 -171.79
CA TYR A 12 42.49 -47.57 -170.72
C TYR A 12 42.16 -46.23 -170.08
N ARG A 13 41.86 -45.21 -170.89
CA ARG A 13 41.43 -43.88 -170.42
C ARG A 13 40.17 -44.01 -169.56
N GLN A 14 39.17 -44.75 -170.03
CA GLN A 14 37.92 -44.94 -169.29
C GLN A 14 38.14 -45.70 -167.98
N ARG A 15 39.01 -46.73 -167.96
CA ARG A 15 39.40 -47.41 -166.70
C ARG A 15 40.16 -46.52 -165.71
N MET A 16 40.92 -45.53 -166.19
CA MET A 16 41.54 -44.52 -165.32
C MET A 16 40.51 -43.53 -164.78
N GLU A 17 39.56 -43.08 -165.63
CA GLU A 17 38.45 -42.20 -165.25
C GLU A 17 37.54 -42.87 -164.20
N ASP A 18 37.15 -44.13 -164.41
CA ASP A 18 36.38 -44.94 -163.45
C ASP A 18 37.13 -45.14 -162.12
N MET A 19 38.45 -45.34 -162.16
CA MET A 19 39.26 -45.54 -160.96
C MET A 19 39.52 -44.23 -160.19
N GLN A 20 39.59 -43.08 -160.88
CA GLN A 20 39.55 -41.77 -160.25
C GLN A 20 38.19 -41.53 -159.58
N LEU A 21 37.08 -41.75 -160.29
CA LEU A 21 35.73 -41.63 -159.72
C LEU A 21 35.53 -42.56 -158.50
N CYS A 22 36.05 -43.78 -158.52
CA CYS A 22 35.99 -44.69 -157.37
C CYS A 22 36.82 -44.20 -156.17
N THR A 23 37.99 -43.59 -156.40
CA THR A 23 38.83 -43.08 -155.31
C THR A 23 38.31 -41.75 -154.74
N GLU A 24 37.73 -40.89 -155.58
CA GLU A 24 37.00 -39.68 -155.16
C GLU A 24 35.71 -40.03 -154.39
N ALA A 25 34.96 -41.04 -154.84
CA ALA A 25 33.79 -41.57 -154.12
C ALA A 25 34.18 -42.13 -152.74
N GLN A 26 35.29 -42.87 -152.63
CA GLN A 26 35.79 -43.34 -151.34
C GLN A 26 36.27 -42.18 -150.45
N HIS A 27 36.92 -41.16 -151.02
CA HIS A 27 37.38 -40.00 -150.24
C HIS A 27 36.19 -39.20 -149.69
N THR A 28 35.20 -38.89 -150.54
CA THR A 28 33.98 -38.19 -150.14
C THR A 28 33.16 -39.01 -149.13
N GLN A 29 33.04 -40.34 -149.29
CA GLN A 29 32.38 -41.20 -148.31
C GLN A 29 33.08 -41.17 -146.94
N ARG A 30 34.42 -41.19 -146.88
CA ARG A 30 35.18 -41.05 -145.62
C ARG A 30 34.95 -39.69 -144.98
N VAL A 31 34.99 -38.60 -145.76
CA VAL A 31 34.72 -37.24 -145.28
C VAL A 31 33.30 -37.11 -144.73
N VAL A 32 32.30 -37.72 -145.38
CA VAL A 32 30.91 -37.75 -144.90
C VAL A 32 30.77 -38.56 -143.60
N SER A 33 31.47 -39.71 -143.48
CA SER A 33 31.50 -40.49 -142.21
C SER A 33 32.10 -39.66 -141.08
N MET A 34 33.30 -39.09 -141.27
CA MET A 34 33.96 -38.26 -140.26
C MET A 34 33.13 -37.02 -139.89
N SER A 35 32.49 -36.37 -140.87
CA SER A 35 31.61 -35.21 -140.61
C SER A 35 30.39 -35.62 -139.78
N ARG A 36 29.84 -36.81 -140.03
CA ARG A 36 28.74 -37.37 -139.26
C ARG A 36 29.16 -37.75 -137.83
N GLU A 37 30.30 -38.40 -137.67
CA GLU A 37 30.88 -38.78 -136.37
C GLU A 37 31.19 -37.54 -135.52
N VAL A 38 31.74 -36.48 -136.13
CA VAL A 38 31.98 -35.18 -135.48
C VAL A 38 30.67 -34.50 -135.05
N GLU A 39 29.64 -34.51 -135.91
CA GLU A 39 28.34 -33.93 -135.58
C GLU A 39 27.57 -34.76 -134.53
N GLU A 40 27.70 -36.08 -134.52
CA GLU A 40 27.13 -36.96 -133.48
C GLU A 40 27.86 -36.79 -132.14
N MET A 41 29.21 -36.64 -132.14
CA MET A 41 29.96 -36.23 -130.94
C MET A 41 29.53 -34.84 -130.46
N ARG A 42 29.39 -33.86 -131.36
CA ARG A 42 28.95 -32.50 -131.03
C ARG A 42 27.57 -32.51 -130.38
N ARG A 43 26.59 -33.24 -130.93
CA ARG A 43 25.27 -33.41 -130.28
C ARG A 43 25.38 -34.07 -128.90
N SER A 44 26.25 -35.07 -128.73
CA SER A 44 26.48 -35.68 -127.41
C SER A 44 27.07 -34.69 -126.40
N PHE A 45 27.93 -33.76 -126.84
CA PHE A 45 28.43 -32.68 -125.98
C PHE A 45 27.36 -31.62 -125.69
N GLU A 46 26.56 -31.21 -126.68
CA GLU A 46 25.43 -30.29 -126.49
C GLU A 46 24.38 -30.87 -125.51
N GLU A 47 24.10 -32.18 -125.59
CA GLU A 47 23.20 -32.89 -124.68
C GLU A 47 23.79 -33.04 -123.26
N LYS A 48 25.09 -33.32 -123.13
CA LYS A 48 25.82 -33.31 -121.84
C LYS A 48 25.85 -31.93 -121.20
N LEU A 49 26.04 -30.87 -121.98
CA LEU A 49 25.97 -29.49 -121.49
C LEU A 49 24.54 -29.11 -121.06
N ARG A 50 23.52 -29.57 -121.80
CA ARG A 50 22.11 -29.33 -121.47
C ARG A 50 21.68 -30.06 -120.20
N THR A 51 22.08 -31.31 -120.02
CA THR A 51 21.81 -32.10 -118.81
C THR A 51 22.61 -31.59 -117.60
N PHE A 52 23.87 -31.17 -117.79
CA PHE A 52 24.64 -30.49 -116.73
C PHE A 52 23.99 -29.16 -116.32
N SER A 53 23.53 -28.35 -117.27
CA SER A 53 22.82 -27.10 -116.97
C SER A 53 21.49 -27.36 -116.26
N GLN A 54 20.75 -28.42 -116.61
CA GLN A 54 19.55 -28.83 -115.87
C GLN A 54 19.88 -29.24 -114.43
N ALA A 55 20.92 -30.05 -114.21
CA ALA A 55 21.36 -30.47 -112.89
C ALA A 55 21.87 -29.29 -112.04
N GLN A 56 22.60 -28.34 -112.62
CA GLN A 56 23.00 -27.10 -111.93
C GLN A 56 21.76 -26.29 -111.51
N ASN A 57 20.80 -26.10 -112.42
CA ASN A 57 19.57 -25.37 -112.11
C ASN A 57 18.75 -26.05 -111.00
N GLN A 58 18.68 -27.38 -111.00
CA GLN A 58 18.05 -28.17 -109.92
C GLN A 58 18.77 -27.96 -108.59
N PHE A 59 20.08 -28.16 -108.53
CA PHE A 59 20.88 -27.95 -107.32
C PHE A 59 20.81 -26.50 -106.80
N GLU A 60 20.74 -25.51 -107.71
CA GLU A 60 20.51 -24.12 -107.34
C GLU A 60 19.10 -23.86 -106.79
N GLN A 61 18.07 -24.56 -107.29
CA GLN A 61 16.71 -24.49 -106.75
C GLN A 61 16.60 -25.17 -105.38
N GLU A 62 17.17 -26.37 -105.22
CA GLU A 62 17.25 -27.10 -103.94
C GLU A 62 18.00 -26.27 -102.88
N LYS A 63 19.15 -25.67 -103.24
CA LYS A 63 19.91 -24.77 -102.38
C LYS A 63 19.12 -23.52 -101.99
N LYS A 64 18.30 -22.96 -102.91
CA LYS A 64 17.42 -21.82 -102.60
C LYS A 64 16.29 -22.25 -101.66
N GLY A 65 15.65 -23.39 -101.92
CA GLY A 65 14.62 -23.99 -101.05
C GLY A 65 15.12 -24.25 -99.63
N ALA A 66 16.21 -24.99 -99.46
CA ALA A 66 16.80 -25.27 -98.15
C ALA A 66 17.21 -23.99 -97.38
N LEU A 67 17.69 -22.95 -98.09
CA LEU A 67 17.98 -21.64 -97.48
C LEU A 67 16.72 -20.87 -97.10
N GLU A 68 15.59 -21.04 -97.79
CA GLU A 68 14.31 -20.42 -97.42
C GLU A 68 13.59 -21.17 -96.30
N GLU A 69 13.67 -22.51 -96.27
CA GLU A 69 13.22 -23.35 -95.16
C GLU A 69 14.00 -23.04 -93.88
N LEU A 70 15.34 -22.98 -93.93
CA LEU A 70 16.15 -22.61 -92.77
C LEU A 70 15.84 -21.19 -92.27
N LYS A 71 15.61 -20.24 -93.18
CA LYS A 71 15.11 -18.90 -92.83
C LYS A 71 13.70 -18.92 -92.26
N ALA A 72 12.82 -19.82 -92.70
CA ALA A 72 11.47 -19.97 -92.16
C ALA A 72 11.50 -20.56 -90.74
N GLN A 73 12.27 -21.62 -90.52
CA GLN A 73 12.53 -22.22 -89.21
C GLN A 73 13.10 -21.19 -88.24
N HIS A 74 14.15 -20.46 -88.63
CA HIS A 74 14.73 -19.43 -87.76
C HIS A 74 13.78 -18.27 -87.44
N ARG A 75 12.92 -17.85 -88.40
CA ARG A 75 11.85 -16.87 -88.13
C ARG A 75 10.78 -17.42 -87.18
N GLN A 76 10.46 -18.71 -87.26
CA GLN A 76 9.54 -19.38 -86.34
C GLN A 76 10.14 -19.47 -84.93
N GLU A 77 11.40 -19.89 -84.79
CA GLU A 77 12.14 -19.90 -83.51
C GLU A 77 12.14 -18.54 -82.84
N ILE A 78 12.45 -17.47 -83.59
CA ILE A 78 12.42 -16.09 -83.08
C ILE A 78 11.01 -15.72 -82.60
N GLN A 79 9.95 -16.07 -83.34
CA GLN A 79 8.59 -15.79 -82.89
C GLN A 79 8.20 -16.61 -81.66
N ASP A 80 8.59 -17.88 -81.56
CA ASP A 80 8.26 -18.74 -80.44
C ASP A 80 9.04 -18.33 -79.17
N LEU A 81 10.29 -17.88 -79.31
CA LEU A 81 11.06 -17.23 -78.25
C LEU A 81 10.42 -15.91 -77.80
N LEU A 82 9.97 -15.06 -78.74
CA LEU A 82 9.27 -13.81 -78.41
C LEU A 82 7.92 -14.06 -77.72
N ARG A 83 7.12 -15.03 -78.18
CA ARG A 83 5.86 -15.44 -77.53
C ARG A 83 6.13 -16.04 -76.14
N SER A 84 7.18 -16.84 -76.00
CA SER A 84 7.63 -17.36 -74.69
C SER A 84 7.99 -16.23 -73.73
N HIS A 85 8.86 -15.29 -74.13
CA HIS A 85 9.25 -14.13 -73.32
C HIS A 85 8.05 -13.22 -72.98
N GLN A 86 7.13 -13.00 -73.91
CA GLN A 86 5.89 -12.25 -73.64
C GLN A 86 5.00 -12.97 -72.62
N SER A 87 4.87 -14.30 -72.72
CA SER A 87 4.10 -15.10 -71.75
C SER A 87 4.76 -15.12 -70.36
N GLN A 88 6.09 -15.16 -70.29
CA GLN A 88 6.84 -15.10 -69.04
C GLN A 88 6.70 -13.73 -68.37
N ASN A 89 6.83 -12.62 -69.12
CA ASN A 89 6.56 -11.28 -68.60
C ASN A 89 5.09 -11.12 -68.14
N ALA A 90 4.12 -11.65 -68.89
CA ALA A 90 2.71 -11.59 -68.52
C ALA A 90 2.40 -12.39 -67.24
N ASN A 91 3.07 -13.53 -67.04
CA ASN A 91 2.96 -14.31 -65.81
C ASN A 91 3.66 -13.61 -64.64
N TYR A 92 4.89 -13.10 -64.84
CA TYR A 92 5.61 -12.34 -63.83
C TYR A 92 4.83 -11.09 -63.37
N SER A 93 4.21 -10.35 -64.29
CA SER A 93 3.34 -9.21 -63.96
C SER A 93 2.14 -9.66 -63.10
N LYS A 94 1.47 -10.76 -63.47
CA LYS A 94 0.35 -11.31 -62.69
C LYS A 94 0.77 -11.82 -61.32
N ASP A 95 1.95 -12.42 -61.19
CA ASP A 95 2.45 -12.92 -59.91
C ASP A 95 2.95 -11.78 -59.01
N GLN A 96 3.50 -10.71 -59.60
CA GLN A 96 3.76 -9.44 -58.91
C GLN A 96 2.46 -8.75 -58.45
N GLU A 97 1.42 -8.73 -59.29
CA GLU A 97 0.08 -8.22 -58.92
C GLU A 97 -0.54 -9.03 -57.77
N LYS A 98 -0.49 -10.37 -57.83
CA LYS A 98 -0.94 -11.24 -56.72
C LYS A 98 -0.17 -10.96 -55.43
N LEU A 99 1.16 -10.80 -55.51
CA LEU A 99 1.99 -10.53 -54.35
C LEU A 99 1.65 -9.15 -53.73
N VAL A 100 1.40 -8.13 -54.55
CA VAL A 100 0.92 -6.82 -54.11
C VAL A 100 -0.48 -6.92 -53.49
N GLN A 101 -1.39 -7.72 -54.05
CA GLN A 101 -2.72 -7.96 -53.48
C GLN A 101 -2.65 -8.71 -52.14
N LEU A 102 -1.77 -9.70 -51.99
CA LEU A 102 -1.55 -10.43 -50.74
C LEU A 102 -0.96 -9.52 -49.66
N HIS A 103 0.11 -8.79 -49.95
CA HIS A 103 0.67 -7.80 -49.01
C HIS A 103 -0.35 -6.72 -48.64
N LYS A 104 -1.21 -6.29 -49.59
CA LYS A 104 -2.27 -5.34 -49.29
C LYS A 104 -3.31 -5.94 -48.34
N ALA A 105 -3.81 -7.15 -48.61
CA ALA A 105 -4.76 -7.83 -47.73
C ALA A 105 -4.18 -8.09 -46.32
N GLU A 106 -2.89 -8.41 -46.24
CA GLU A 106 -2.16 -8.53 -44.97
C GLU A 106 -2.11 -7.18 -44.23
N VAL A 107 -1.71 -6.09 -44.89
CA VAL A 107 -1.71 -4.73 -44.31
C VAL A 107 -3.11 -4.26 -43.91
N ASP A 108 -4.13 -4.52 -44.72
CA ASP A 108 -5.52 -4.18 -44.43
C ASP A 108 -5.99 -4.96 -43.17
N SER A 109 -5.73 -6.27 -43.08
CA SER A 109 -6.07 -7.10 -41.91
C SER A 109 -5.31 -6.71 -40.62
N LEU A 110 -4.04 -6.32 -40.74
CA LEU A 110 -3.25 -5.79 -39.63
C LEU A 110 -3.77 -4.42 -39.17
N SER A 111 -4.28 -3.61 -40.10
CA SER A 111 -4.90 -2.32 -39.79
C SER A 111 -6.23 -2.49 -39.06
N GLU A 112 -7.08 -3.43 -39.49
CA GLU A 112 -8.30 -3.83 -38.77
C GLU A 112 -7.96 -4.32 -37.35
N ARG A 113 -6.99 -5.21 -37.21
CA ARG A 113 -6.52 -5.72 -35.91
C ARG A 113 -6.00 -4.62 -34.99
N VAL A 114 -5.36 -3.57 -35.54
CA VAL A 114 -4.91 -2.39 -34.80
C VAL A 114 -6.08 -1.52 -34.36
N GLU A 115 -7.13 -1.36 -35.16
CA GLU A 115 -8.35 -0.63 -34.74
C GLU A 115 -9.19 -1.40 -33.72
N GLU A 116 -9.27 -2.73 -33.80
CA GLU A 116 -9.84 -3.57 -32.74
C GLU A 116 -9.11 -3.34 -31.41
N LEU A 117 -7.77 -3.44 -31.41
CA LEU A 117 -6.95 -3.21 -30.21
C LEU A 117 -7.04 -1.78 -29.68
N LYS A 118 -7.23 -0.77 -30.54
CA LYS A 118 -7.53 0.62 -30.12
C LYS A 118 -8.90 0.74 -29.47
N GLN A 119 -9.93 0.07 -30.02
CA GLN A 119 -11.26 0.03 -29.42
C GLN A 119 -11.25 -0.68 -28.07
N ASP A 120 -10.62 -1.84 -27.96
CA ASP A 120 -10.51 -2.58 -26.69
C ASP A 120 -9.70 -1.82 -25.65
N LYS A 121 -8.60 -1.17 -26.05
CA LYS A 121 -7.88 -0.23 -25.17
C LYS A 121 -8.79 0.90 -24.68
N LYS A 122 -9.63 1.47 -25.56
CA LYS A 122 -10.58 2.53 -25.19
C LYS A 122 -11.62 2.02 -24.19
N ARG A 123 -12.30 0.90 -24.49
CA ARG A 123 -13.28 0.26 -23.59
C ARG A 123 -12.67 -0.04 -22.22
N LEU A 124 -11.44 -0.55 -22.20
CA LEU A 124 -10.71 -0.87 -20.97
C LEU A 124 -10.37 0.39 -20.15
N VAL A 125 -10.01 1.50 -20.79
CA VAL A 125 -9.82 2.80 -20.12
C VAL A 125 -11.15 3.31 -19.55
N GLU A 126 -12.23 3.33 -20.35
CA GLU A 126 -13.56 3.74 -19.91
C GLU A 126 -14.08 2.88 -18.73
N GLU A 127 -13.78 1.58 -18.74
CA GLU A 127 -14.04 0.68 -17.60
C GLU A 127 -13.23 1.02 -16.35
N TYR A 128 -11.93 1.32 -16.47
CA TYR A 128 -11.10 1.69 -15.33
C TYR A 128 -11.45 3.06 -14.77
N GLU A 129 -11.79 4.04 -15.62
CA GLU A 129 -12.33 5.34 -15.22
C GLU A 129 -13.67 5.18 -14.50
N ALA A 130 -14.60 4.36 -15.03
CA ALA A 130 -15.86 4.07 -14.37
C ALA A 130 -15.69 3.32 -13.02
N LYS A 131 -14.66 2.47 -12.88
CA LYS A 131 -14.30 1.83 -11.59
C LYS A 131 -13.70 2.86 -10.62
N LEU A 132 -12.84 3.75 -11.10
CA LEU A 132 -12.23 4.83 -10.32
C LEU A 132 -13.30 5.80 -9.78
N SER A 133 -14.20 6.30 -10.63
CA SER A 133 -15.28 7.22 -10.22
C SER A 133 -16.28 6.56 -9.27
N LYS A 134 -16.53 5.25 -9.40
CA LYS A 134 -17.33 4.50 -8.41
C LYS A 134 -16.63 4.43 -7.04
N ALA A 135 -15.31 4.21 -7.01
CA ALA A 135 -14.54 4.21 -5.77
C ALA A 135 -14.46 5.62 -5.13
N GLN A 136 -14.23 6.66 -5.94
CA GLN A 136 -14.27 8.06 -5.50
C GLN A 136 -15.63 8.40 -4.86
N ALA A 137 -16.72 8.12 -5.57
CA ALA A 137 -18.07 8.37 -5.06
C ALA A 137 -18.47 7.46 -3.87
N PHE A 138 -17.75 6.36 -3.63
CA PHE A 138 -17.89 5.58 -2.39
C PHE A 138 -17.22 6.30 -1.22
N TYR A 139 -15.93 6.64 -1.34
CA TYR A 139 -15.19 7.37 -0.30
C TYR A 139 -15.77 8.76 0.00
N GLU A 140 -16.35 9.45 -1.00
CA GLU A 140 -17.08 10.71 -0.79
C GLU A 140 -18.32 10.50 0.08
N ARG A 141 -19.09 9.41 -0.13
CA ARG A 141 -20.24 9.06 0.71
C ARG A 141 -19.83 8.65 2.12
N GLU A 142 -18.73 7.94 2.29
CA GLU A 142 -18.17 7.64 3.62
C GLU A 142 -17.71 8.93 4.34
N LEU A 143 -17.03 9.84 3.63
CA LEU A 143 -16.66 11.16 4.14
C LEU A 143 -17.88 12.00 4.51
N GLU A 144 -18.97 11.96 3.73
CA GLU A 144 -20.22 12.60 4.12
C GLU A 144 -20.90 11.92 5.32
N ALA A 145 -20.89 10.59 5.40
CA ALA A 145 -21.43 9.85 6.54
C ALA A 145 -20.67 10.21 7.83
N MET A 146 -19.34 10.24 7.77
CA MET A 146 -18.48 10.67 8.88
C MET A 146 -18.69 12.15 9.25
N LYS A 147 -18.91 13.05 8.28
CA LYS A 147 -19.29 14.44 8.56
C LYS A 147 -20.68 14.53 9.21
N ARG A 148 -21.65 13.72 8.77
CA ARG A 148 -23.00 13.65 9.37
C ARG A 148 -22.97 13.12 10.81
N THR A 149 -22.20 12.07 11.10
CA THR A 149 -22.04 11.58 12.48
C THR A 149 -21.26 12.58 13.35
N GLN A 150 -20.23 13.23 12.82
CA GLN A 150 -19.53 14.31 13.52
C GLN A 150 -20.48 15.49 13.83
N GLN A 151 -21.30 15.91 12.88
CA GLN A 151 -22.31 16.95 13.09
C GLN A 151 -23.33 16.54 14.16
N LEU A 152 -23.88 15.32 14.09
CA LEU A 152 -24.80 14.79 15.09
C LEU A 152 -24.17 14.72 16.49
N THR A 153 -22.90 14.34 16.62
CA THR A 153 -22.21 14.37 17.92
C THR A 153 -21.96 15.79 18.44
N ALA A 154 -21.71 16.77 17.56
CA ALA A 154 -21.62 18.18 17.93
C ALA A 154 -22.98 18.76 18.36
N ASP A 155 -24.07 18.45 17.65
CA ASP A 155 -25.42 18.90 17.99
C ASP A 155 -25.93 18.24 19.28
N ASN A 156 -25.63 16.96 19.49
CA ASN A 156 -25.87 16.27 20.77
C ASN A 156 -25.06 16.92 21.92
N LEU A 157 -23.79 17.25 21.70
CA LEU A 157 -22.98 17.96 22.71
C LEU A 157 -23.53 19.37 23.00
N LEU A 158 -24.08 20.06 22.01
CA LEU A 158 -24.78 21.34 22.20
C LEU A 158 -26.10 21.17 22.94
N ALA A 159 -26.86 20.09 22.69
CA ALA A 159 -28.05 19.75 23.48
C ALA A 159 -27.70 19.46 24.95
N TRP A 160 -26.67 18.63 25.20
CA TRP A 160 -26.16 18.39 26.56
C TRP A 160 -25.76 19.70 27.25
N LYS A 161 -25.02 20.59 26.59
CA LYS A 161 -24.67 21.92 27.13
C LYS A 161 -25.87 22.83 27.41
N ARG A 162 -26.98 22.70 26.67
CA ARG A 162 -28.24 23.40 27.00
C ARG A 162 -28.85 22.84 28.27
N THR A 163 -29.02 21.51 28.36
CA THR A 163 -29.55 20.85 29.58
C THR A 163 -28.68 21.10 30.82
N GLU A 164 -27.35 21.13 30.67
CA GLU A 164 -26.40 21.48 31.73
C GLU A 164 -26.58 22.94 32.20
N ALA A 165 -26.86 23.86 31.27
CA ALA A 165 -27.14 25.26 31.58
C ALA A 165 -28.55 25.48 32.17
N GLU A 166 -29.53 24.67 31.77
CA GLU A 166 -30.89 24.64 32.36
C GLU A 166 -30.84 24.12 33.80
N LEU A 167 -30.24 22.94 34.03
CA LEU A 167 -30.01 22.40 35.37
C LEU A 167 -29.21 23.37 36.26
N ARG A 168 -28.19 24.06 35.74
CA ARG A 168 -27.48 25.12 36.49
C ARG A 168 -28.40 26.27 36.91
N ARG A 169 -29.33 26.71 36.05
CA ARG A 169 -30.32 27.73 36.42
C ARG A 169 -31.31 27.19 37.46
N GLU A 170 -31.79 25.96 37.31
CA GLU A 170 -32.67 25.32 38.28
C GLU A 170 -32.00 25.25 39.66
N PHE A 171 -30.77 24.73 39.75
CA PHE A 171 -29.99 24.74 41.00
C PHE A 171 -29.81 26.15 41.57
N GLN A 172 -29.52 27.17 40.75
CA GLN A 172 -29.44 28.56 41.22
C GLN A 172 -30.78 29.09 41.76
N THR A 173 -31.92 28.72 41.14
CA THR A 173 -33.26 29.10 41.66
C THR A 173 -33.62 28.36 42.94
N GLN A 174 -33.25 27.08 43.07
CA GLN A 174 -33.42 26.29 44.29
C GLN A 174 -32.53 26.83 45.42
N GLU A 175 -31.27 27.15 45.14
CA GLU A 175 -30.37 27.77 46.10
C GLU A 175 -30.90 29.14 46.55
N ALA A 176 -31.33 30.00 45.62
CA ALA A 176 -31.94 31.29 45.97
C ALA A 176 -33.23 31.14 46.81
N ALA A 177 -34.04 30.10 46.54
CA ALA A 177 -35.21 29.78 47.35
C ALA A 177 -34.82 29.31 48.76
N LEU A 178 -33.80 28.46 48.89
CA LEU A 178 -33.27 27.99 50.18
C LEU A 178 -32.60 29.12 50.97
N GLN A 179 -31.82 29.99 50.33
CA GLN A 179 -31.27 31.19 50.96
C GLN A 179 -32.41 32.11 51.47
N LYS A 180 -33.52 32.22 50.73
CA LYS A 180 -34.71 32.99 51.14
C LYS A 180 -35.48 32.34 52.30
N THR A 181 -35.59 31.00 52.37
CA THR A 181 -36.20 30.33 53.54
C THR A 181 -35.29 30.39 54.75
N LEU A 182 -33.97 30.23 54.60
CA LEU A 182 -32.99 30.47 55.68
C LEU A 182 -33.03 31.92 56.17
N GLY A 183 -33.25 32.89 55.28
CA GLY A 183 -33.48 34.29 55.63
C GLY A 183 -34.73 34.49 56.51
N LYS A 184 -35.85 33.85 56.15
CA LYS A 184 -37.07 33.83 56.97
C LYS A 184 -36.83 33.18 58.34
N LEU A 185 -36.27 31.97 58.37
CA LEU A 185 -36.00 31.22 59.60
C LEU A 185 -35.06 31.97 60.55
N ARG A 186 -34.07 32.70 60.01
CA ARG A 186 -33.21 33.61 60.80
C ARG A 186 -34.00 34.78 61.40
N ALA A 187 -34.90 35.41 60.62
CA ALA A 187 -35.75 36.50 61.12
C ALA A 187 -36.79 36.01 62.15
N GLU A 188 -37.34 34.81 61.96
CA GLU A 188 -38.24 34.14 62.90
C GLU A 188 -37.51 33.76 64.19
N LEU A 189 -36.28 33.23 64.10
CA LEU A 189 -35.44 32.96 65.27
C LEU A 189 -35.08 34.24 66.04
N VAL A 190 -34.78 35.35 65.35
CA VAL A 190 -34.57 36.65 66.00
C VAL A 190 -35.82 37.10 66.75
N LYS A 191 -37.01 37.05 66.12
CA LYS A 191 -38.29 37.35 66.79
C LYS A 191 -38.50 36.48 68.03
N VAL A 192 -38.31 35.17 67.93
CA VAL A 192 -38.45 34.25 69.08
C VAL A 192 -37.44 34.57 70.19
N THR A 193 -36.21 35.00 69.86
CA THR A 193 -35.25 35.46 70.88
C THR A 193 -35.63 36.79 71.51
N ASP A 194 -36.23 37.72 70.77
CA ASP A 194 -36.72 39.01 71.28
C ASP A 194 -38.00 38.83 72.12
N GLU A 195 -38.94 37.98 71.70
CA GLU A 195 -40.12 37.57 72.48
C GLU A 195 -39.71 36.84 73.77
N ALA A 196 -38.73 35.93 73.69
CA ALA A 196 -38.16 35.29 74.88
C ALA A 196 -37.41 36.28 75.78
N ARG A 197 -36.81 37.35 75.24
CA ARG A 197 -36.23 38.44 76.03
C ARG A 197 -37.32 39.27 76.70
N GLU A 198 -38.32 39.70 75.96
CA GLU A 198 -39.44 40.48 76.50
C GLU A 198 -40.19 39.72 77.59
N ASN A 199 -40.33 38.39 77.45
CA ASN A 199 -40.92 37.53 78.47
C ASN A 199 -40.02 37.35 79.71
N ARG A 200 -38.69 37.33 79.57
CA ARG A 200 -37.77 37.46 80.73
C ARG A 200 -37.89 38.83 81.39
N ASP A 201 -37.96 39.91 80.63
CA ASP A 201 -38.11 41.28 81.15
C ASP A 201 -39.46 41.46 81.87
N LYS A 202 -40.55 40.86 81.37
CA LYS A 202 -41.85 40.75 82.06
C LYS A 202 -41.71 39.92 83.35
N SER A 203 -41.04 38.78 83.31
CA SER A 203 -40.79 37.95 84.49
C SER A 203 -39.97 38.68 85.56
N HIS A 204 -38.95 39.45 85.18
CA HIS A 204 -38.16 40.27 86.12
C HIS A 204 -38.96 41.44 86.71
N LYS A 205 -39.85 42.07 85.92
CA LYS A 205 -40.79 43.08 86.44
C LYS A 205 -41.77 42.46 87.43
N LEU A 206 -42.34 41.30 87.12
CA LEU A 206 -43.21 40.55 88.04
C LEU A 206 -42.46 40.15 89.32
N GLN A 207 -41.25 39.60 89.22
CA GLN A 207 -40.42 39.25 90.38
C GLN A 207 -40.09 40.47 91.25
N SER A 208 -39.84 41.63 90.63
CA SER A 208 -39.60 42.89 91.36
C SER A 208 -40.87 43.38 92.07
N SER A 209 -42.04 43.28 91.43
CA SER A 209 -43.32 43.62 92.05
C SER A 209 -43.71 42.64 93.18
N LEU A 210 -43.37 41.36 93.04
CA LEU A 210 -43.54 40.34 94.07
C LEU A 210 -42.63 40.63 95.26
N SER A 211 -41.35 40.92 95.04
CA SER A 211 -40.42 41.28 96.13
C SER A 211 -40.83 42.57 96.85
N ALA A 212 -41.37 43.56 96.12
CA ALA A 212 -41.96 44.76 96.72
C ALA A 212 -43.21 44.42 97.55
N ALA A 213 -44.08 43.51 97.08
CA ALA A 213 -45.24 43.04 97.84
C ALA A 213 -44.83 42.21 99.07
N GLU A 214 -43.83 41.33 98.97
CA GLU A 214 -43.25 40.59 100.09
C GLU A 214 -42.65 41.52 101.14
N ASN A 215 -41.98 42.60 100.73
CA ASN A 215 -41.42 43.58 101.67
C ASN A 215 -42.53 44.42 102.32
N ASN A 216 -43.56 44.82 101.58
CA ASN A 216 -44.76 45.43 102.16
C ASN A 216 -45.47 44.48 103.15
N ILE A 217 -45.51 43.17 102.87
CA ILE A 217 -46.05 42.16 103.79
C ILE A 217 -45.17 42.03 105.04
N LYS A 218 -43.83 42.04 104.93
CA LYS A 218 -42.92 42.07 106.09
C LYS A 218 -43.10 43.33 106.93
N ASP A 219 -43.28 44.49 106.30
CA ASP A 219 -43.56 45.76 107.00
C ASP A 219 -44.94 45.76 107.68
N LEU A 220 -45.94 45.11 107.08
CA LEU A 220 -47.26 44.92 107.69
C LEU A 220 -47.23 43.89 108.83
N MET A 221 -46.46 42.81 108.70
CA MET A 221 -46.20 41.86 109.79
C MET A 221 -45.49 42.56 110.95
N LYS A 222 -44.43 43.33 110.68
CA LYS A 222 -43.72 44.11 111.71
C LYS A 222 -44.63 45.12 112.41
N LYS A 223 -45.54 45.78 111.68
CA LYS A 223 -46.57 46.65 112.27
C LYS A 223 -47.61 45.89 113.08
N LEU A 224 -47.95 44.65 112.68
CA LEU A 224 -48.82 43.77 113.45
C LEU A 224 -48.14 43.33 114.74
N ASP A 225 -46.87 42.93 114.68
CA ASP A 225 -46.04 42.58 115.85
C ASP A 225 -45.89 43.77 116.81
N GLU A 226 -45.66 44.98 116.28
CA GLU A 226 -45.67 46.24 117.05
C GLU A 226 -47.04 46.49 117.69
N VAL A 227 -48.15 46.22 117.00
CA VAL A 227 -49.51 46.37 117.56
C VAL A 227 -49.80 45.30 118.63
N THR A 228 -49.36 44.05 118.46
CA THR A 228 -49.53 43.02 119.50
C THR A 228 -48.68 43.33 120.73
N GLN A 229 -47.42 43.77 120.57
CA GLN A 229 -46.59 44.22 121.70
C GLN A 229 -47.21 45.43 122.42
N ASN A 230 -47.78 46.40 121.69
CA ASN A 230 -48.50 47.51 122.32
C ASN A 230 -49.78 47.02 123.05
N SER A 231 -50.48 46.01 122.51
CA SER A 231 -51.62 45.38 123.18
C SER A 231 -51.20 44.64 124.46
N GLU A 232 -50.10 43.90 124.43
CA GLU A 232 -49.52 43.23 125.61
C GLU A 232 -49.11 44.24 126.68
N ILE A 233 -48.50 45.37 126.30
CA ILE A 233 -48.15 46.47 127.23
C ILE A 233 -49.41 47.10 127.84
N VAL A 234 -50.50 47.25 127.08
CA VAL A 234 -51.78 47.74 127.61
C VAL A 234 -52.42 46.71 128.56
N GLU A 235 -52.35 45.42 128.23
CA GLU A 235 -52.87 44.34 129.08
C GLU A 235 -52.07 44.21 130.40
N ILE A 236 -50.74 44.41 130.35
CA ILE A 236 -49.89 44.48 131.55
C ILE A 236 -50.29 45.68 132.41
N ARG A 237 -50.43 46.89 131.83
CA ARG A 237 -50.88 48.09 132.55
C ARG A 237 -52.28 47.94 133.15
N GLN A 238 -53.17 47.23 132.47
CA GLN A 238 -54.49 46.90 133.03
C GLN A 238 -54.32 46.03 134.28
N LYS A 239 -53.55 44.94 134.20
CA LYS A 239 -53.27 44.05 135.35
C LYS A 239 -52.57 44.77 136.50
N GLU A 240 -51.66 45.69 136.22
CA GLU A 240 -51.05 46.58 137.23
C GLU A 240 -52.13 47.41 137.94
N SER A 241 -53.03 48.06 137.20
CA SER A 241 -54.13 48.84 137.78
C SER A 241 -55.16 47.98 138.54
N GLU A 242 -55.40 46.74 138.09
CA GLU A 242 -56.23 45.76 138.81
C GLU A 242 -55.58 45.36 140.14
N CYS A 243 -54.26 45.14 140.16
CA CYS A 243 -53.50 44.86 141.39
C CYS A 243 -53.49 46.06 142.35
N GLU A 244 -53.38 47.30 141.85
CA GLU A 244 -53.48 48.50 142.68
C GLU A 244 -54.88 48.66 143.32
N LEU A 245 -55.94 48.32 142.57
CA LEU A 245 -57.32 48.29 143.07
C LEU A 245 -57.54 47.18 144.10
N GLU A 246 -56.97 46.00 143.91
CA GLU A 246 -57.00 44.91 144.89
C GLU A 246 -56.27 45.32 146.19
N ALA A 247 -55.07 45.90 146.06
CA ALA A 247 -54.33 46.45 147.20
C ALA A 247 -55.06 47.64 147.87
N ALA A 248 -55.89 48.39 147.14
CA ALA A 248 -56.76 49.42 147.71
C ALA A 248 -57.94 48.80 148.49
N ARG A 249 -58.57 47.74 147.97
CA ARG A 249 -59.59 46.96 148.70
C ARG A 249 -59.03 46.36 149.98
N ASP A 250 -57.85 45.74 149.94
CA ASP A 250 -57.20 45.18 151.13
C ASP A 250 -56.92 46.24 152.19
N ARG A 251 -56.45 47.43 151.81
CA ARG A 251 -56.26 48.55 152.74
C ARG A 251 -57.58 49.01 153.39
N VAL A 252 -58.67 49.10 152.62
CA VAL A 252 -60.00 49.43 153.16
C VAL A 252 -60.53 48.32 154.07
N GLN A 253 -60.29 47.05 153.73
CA GLN A 253 -60.72 45.91 154.52
C GLN A 253 -59.92 45.78 155.84
N GLN A 254 -58.62 46.06 155.81
CA GLN A 254 -57.79 46.20 157.02
C GLN A 254 -58.31 47.34 157.90
N GLN A 255 -58.61 48.52 157.35
CA GLN A 255 -59.21 49.63 158.09
C GLN A 255 -60.57 49.25 158.72
N ALA A 256 -61.41 48.50 158.01
CA ALA A 256 -62.66 47.98 158.57
C ALA A 256 -62.42 47.02 159.75
N THR A 257 -61.41 46.13 159.67
CA THR A 257 -61.04 45.26 160.80
C THR A 257 -60.44 46.02 161.98
N GLU A 258 -59.66 47.10 161.75
CA GLU A 258 -59.21 47.98 162.83
C GLU A 258 -60.37 48.68 163.54
N ILE A 259 -61.38 49.14 162.79
CA ILE A 259 -62.55 49.80 163.37
C ILE A 259 -63.34 48.81 164.23
N LEU A 260 -63.50 47.56 163.80
CA LEU A 260 -64.11 46.50 164.60
C LEU A 260 -63.31 46.17 165.87
N LEU A 261 -61.97 46.13 165.79
CA LEU A 261 -61.08 45.97 166.95
C LEU A 261 -61.17 47.15 167.94
N LYS A 262 -61.21 48.38 167.44
CA LYS A 262 -61.37 49.59 168.26
C LYS A 262 -62.75 49.63 168.92
N ALA A 263 -63.81 49.17 168.23
CA ALA A 263 -65.15 49.04 168.80
C ALA A 263 -65.23 47.96 169.91
N SER A 264 -64.54 46.83 169.78
CA SER A 264 -64.49 45.81 170.85
C SER A 264 -63.66 46.29 172.06
N GLN A 265 -62.58 47.05 171.83
CA GLN A 265 -61.82 47.71 172.90
C GLN A 265 -62.68 48.73 173.67
N ILE A 266 -63.43 49.59 172.97
CA ILE A 266 -64.41 50.51 173.60
C ILE A 266 -65.45 49.74 174.42
N SER A 267 -65.98 48.64 173.89
CA SER A 267 -66.95 47.79 174.59
C SER A 267 -66.36 47.20 175.89
N SER A 268 -65.09 46.79 175.88
CA SER A 268 -64.40 46.28 177.07
C SER A 268 -64.10 47.38 178.10
N LEU A 269 -63.74 48.59 177.66
CA LEU A 269 -63.56 49.75 178.52
C LEU A 269 -64.86 50.13 179.22
N GLN A 270 -65.98 50.15 178.48
CA GLN A 270 -67.31 50.45 179.03
C GLN A 270 -67.75 49.41 180.07
N ALA A 271 -67.38 48.13 179.91
CA ALA A 271 -67.57 47.11 180.94
C ALA A 271 -66.74 47.39 182.21
N THR A 272 -65.48 47.81 182.07
CA THR A 272 -64.63 48.19 183.24
C THR A 272 -65.09 49.48 183.93
N GLN A 273 -65.66 50.44 183.20
CA GLN A 273 -66.26 51.64 183.77
C GLN A 273 -67.47 51.27 184.66
N MET A 274 -68.37 50.42 184.15
CA MET A 274 -69.56 49.97 184.90
C MET A 274 -69.22 49.25 186.22
N THR A 275 -68.09 48.52 186.29
CA THR A 275 -67.64 47.89 187.54
C THR A 275 -67.00 48.89 188.51
N GLN A 276 -66.31 49.92 188.02
CA GLN A 276 -65.76 50.99 188.87
C GLN A 276 -66.86 51.91 189.42
N GLU A 277 -67.89 52.22 188.61
CA GLU A 277 -69.07 52.98 189.04
C GLU A 277 -69.97 52.23 190.04
N ALA A 278 -69.78 50.92 190.23
CA ALA A 278 -70.39 50.18 191.34
C ALA A 278 -69.62 50.43 192.64
N ALA A 279 -68.31 50.18 192.65
CA ALA A 279 -67.46 50.35 193.83
C ALA A 279 -67.45 51.79 194.40
N ILE A 280 -67.57 52.80 193.53
CA ILE A 280 -67.69 54.21 193.95
C ILE A 280 -68.98 54.46 194.74
N ARG A 281 -70.10 53.79 194.41
CA ARG A 281 -71.38 53.97 195.12
C ARG A 281 -71.35 53.39 196.53
N ASP A 282 -70.70 52.25 196.74
CA ASP A 282 -70.57 51.65 198.08
C ASP A 282 -69.73 52.53 199.01
N LEU A 283 -68.61 53.06 198.51
CA LEU A 283 -67.74 53.99 199.24
C LEU A 283 -68.44 55.31 199.62
N ASP A 284 -69.39 55.79 198.80
CA ASP A 284 -70.12 57.03 199.09
C ASP A 284 -71.16 56.88 200.23
N HIS A 285 -71.69 55.67 200.43
CA HIS A 285 -72.56 55.37 201.57
C HIS A 285 -71.77 55.38 202.90
N GLU A 286 -70.53 54.89 202.90
CA GLU A 286 -69.65 54.99 204.08
C GLU A 286 -69.19 56.42 204.35
N ARG A 287 -68.87 57.19 203.29
CA ARG A 287 -68.54 58.62 203.39
C ARG A 287 -69.68 59.44 204.00
N SER A 288 -70.93 59.11 203.66
CA SER A 288 -72.12 59.77 204.20
C SER A 288 -72.32 59.44 205.70
N ARG A 289 -72.23 58.16 206.09
CA ARG A 289 -72.38 57.71 207.48
C ARG A 289 -71.38 58.33 208.46
N LEU A 290 -70.21 58.76 207.98
CA LEU A 290 -69.19 59.41 208.81
C LEU A 290 -69.39 60.93 208.95
N LYS A 291 -70.07 61.60 208.02
CA LYS A 291 -70.39 63.04 208.13
C LYS A 291 -71.36 63.35 209.28
N ASP A 292 -72.43 62.56 209.41
CA ASP A 292 -73.48 62.76 210.42
C ASP A 292 -73.04 62.51 211.88
N LYS A 293 -71.75 62.18 212.07
CA LYS A 293 -71.09 62.01 213.37
C LYS A 293 -70.08 63.12 213.69
N VAL A 294 -69.71 63.95 212.71
CA VAL A 294 -68.83 65.12 212.92
C VAL A 294 -69.66 66.34 213.32
N VAL A 295 -70.77 66.63 212.61
CA VAL A 295 -71.62 67.82 212.85
C VAL A 295 -72.05 67.94 214.32
N ARG A 296 -72.48 66.82 214.93
CA ARG A 296 -72.91 66.77 216.35
C ARG A 296 -71.78 66.98 217.37
N MET A 297 -70.51 66.82 216.98
CA MET A 297 -69.35 67.13 217.81
C MET A 297 -68.93 68.60 217.68
N GLU A 298 -69.36 69.29 216.63
CA GLU A 298 -69.06 70.71 216.37
C GLU A 298 -70.07 71.60 217.11
N GLU A 299 -71.36 71.24 217.11
CA GLU A 299 -72.43 71.92 217.87
C GLU A 299 -72.15 71.99 219.38
N GLU A 300 -71.62 70.92 220.00
CA GLU A 300 -71.28 70.93 221.43
C GLU A 300 -70.09 71.86 221.76
N ARG A 301 -69.19 72.12 220.81
CA ARG A 301 -68.00 72.97 221.05
C ARG A 301 -68.31 74.46 221.02
N GLU A 302 -69.32 74.91 220.28
CA GLU A 302 -69.75 76.33 220.32
C GLU A 302 -70.19 76.74 221.74
N SER A 303 -70.70 75.82 222.54
CA SER A 303 -71.11 76.09 223.93
C SER A 303 -69.96 76.46 224.88
N LEU A 304 -68.74 75.97 224.61
CA LEU A 304 -67.55 76.10 225.48
C LEU A 304 -66.55 77.19 225.04
N LEU A 305 -66.90 78.03 224.07
CA LEU A 305 -66.12 79.22 223.68
C LEU A 305 -66.83 80.55 224.00
N SER A 306 -67.85 80.49 224.87
CA SER A 306 -68.53 81.64 225.48
C SER A 306 -67.82 82.19 226.74
N GLN A 307 -66.65 81.63 227.10
CA GLN A 307 -65.81 82.09 228.21
C GLN A 307 -64.35 82.23 227.74
N CYS A 308 -63.79 83.44 227.86
CA CYS A 308 -62.37 83.78 227.66
C CYS A 308 -61.77 83.38 226.29
N GLN A 309 -61.78 84.19 225.21
CA GLN A 309 -62.06 85.62 225.07
C GLN A 309 -61.26 86.57 225.99
N ALA A 310 -59.93 86.57 225.85
CA ALA A 310 -59.08 87.70 226.22
C ALA A 310 -57.76 87.73 225.40
N LEU A 311 -57.58 88.78 224.58
CA LEU A 311 -56.32 89.42 224.14
C LEU A 311 -55.23 88.63 223.35
N GLU A 312 -55.04 89.03 222.08
CA GLU A 312 -53.80 89.50 221.38
C GLU A 312 -52.41 88.94 221.80
N ASP A 313 -51.53 88.41 220.89
CA ASP A 313 -50.56 89.15 220.02
C ASP A 313 -49.80 88.33 218.85
N ARG A 314 -49.69 88.85 217.56
CA ARG A 314 -48.52 88.99 216.54
C ARG A 314 -47.88 88.03 215.34
N GLN A 315 -48.07 88.30 213.94
CA GLN A 315 -47.24 88.28 212.54
C GLN A 315 -47.06 87.09 211.37
N ASN A 316 -46.59 86.98 210.00
CA ASN A 316 -45.95 87.67 208.69
C ASN A 316 -45.68 86.89 207.20
N GLN A 317 -45.60 87.51 205.90
CA GLN A 317 -44.84 87.35 204.47
C GLN A 317 -44.97 86.24 203.21
N GLN A 318 -44.46 86.13 201.87
CA GLN A 318 -44.02 86.85 200.48
C GLN A 318 -43.54 85.98 199.09
N VAL A 319 -43.34 86.49 197.75
CA VAL A 319 -42.43 86.10 196.45
C VAL A 319 -42.88 85.68 194.88
N HIS A 320 -42.17 85.94 193.64
CA HIS A 320 -42.48 85.74 192.06
C HIS A 320 -41.36 85.55 190.79
N SER A 321 -41.60 85.37 189.38
CA SER A 321 -40.63 85.10 188.10
C SER A 321 -40.99 85.25 186.45
N LEU A 322 -40.11 85.08 185.31
CA LEU A 322 -40.23 85.27 183.70
C LEU A 322 -39.20 84.53 182.60
N GLU A 323 -38.91 84.50 181.17
CA GLU A 323 -39.23 84.85 179.62
C GLU A 323 -38.34 84.11 178.40
N LYS A 324 -38.06 84.19 176.97
CA LYS A 324 -38.19 84.95 175.54
C LYS A 324 -37.91 84.25 174.00
N LYS A 325 -37.32 84.79 172.79
CA LYS A 325 -37.37 84.40 171.19
C LYS A 325 -36.17 84.77 170.06
N ASN A 326 -35.91 84.68 168.62
CA ASN A 326 -36.28 84.19 167.12
C ASN A 326 -35.23 84.41 165.78
N ALA A 327 -35.31 83.95 164.40
CA ALA A 327 -34.35 84.15 163.10
C ALA A 327 -34.67 83.78 161.46
N HIS A 328 -33.85 84.04 160.30
CA HIS A 328 -34.00 83.91 158.66
C HIS A 328 -32.68 83.89 157.60
N GLU A 329 -32.37 83.87 156.17
CA GLU A 329 -32.71 83.55 154.60
C GLU A 329 -31.54 83.95 153.41
N THR A 330 -31.24 83.86 151.99
CA THR A 330 -31.42 83.31 150.45
C THR A 330 -30.33 83.83 149.26
N GLU A 331 -29.99 83.69 147.84
CA GLU A 331 -30.08 83.02 146.37
C GLU A 331 -28.96 83.50 145.16
N MET A 332 -28.63 83.37 143.74
CA MET A 332 -28.85 82.75 142.25
C MET A 332 -27.70 82.95 140.98
N SER A 333 -27.76 82.60 139.58
CA SER A 333 -26.67 82.69 138.35
C SER A 333 -26.88 82.51 136.67
N HIS A 334 -25.90 82.62 135.61
CA HIS A 334 -25.91 82.73 133.97
C HIS A 334 -24.63 82.23 132.97
N VAL A 335 -24.22 82.24 131.56
CA VAL A 335 -24.48 82.39 129.96
C VAL A 335 -23.15 82.26 128.89
N HIS A 336 -22.76 82.22 127.48
CA HIS A 336 -23.03 82.18 125.87
C HIS A 336 -21.80 81.85 124.72
N ALA A 337 -21.85 81.78 123.27
CA ALA A 337 -20.76 81.46 122.11
C ALA A 337 -20.90 81.65 120.42
N ARG A 338 -19.89 81.49 119.40
CA ARG A 338 -19.89 81.63 117.76
C ARG A 338 -18.68 81.10 116.70
N SER A 339 -18.69 81.14 115.26
CA SER A 339 -17.67 80.61 114.11
C SER A 339 -17.60 81.09 112.49
N GLU A 340 -16.70 80.68 111.46
CA GLU A 340 -16.48 81.14 109.91
C GLU A 340 -15.55 80.35 108.73
N GLU A 341 -15.49 80.56 107.30
CA GLU A 341 -14.60 79.88 106.12
C GLU A 341 -14.50 80.40 104.50
N GLU A 342 -13.60 79.98 103.46
CA GLU A 342 -13.47 80.34 101.88
C GLU A 342 -12.55 79.52 100.72
N ALA A 343 -12.39 79.80 99.31
CA ALA A 343 -11.59 79.07 98.12
C ALA A 343 -11.34 79.63 96.55
N ARG A 344 -10.47 79.08 95.53
CA ARG A 344 -10.01 79.51 94.03
C ARG A 344 -9.36 78.42 92.94
N GLN A 345 -8.86 78.41 91.58
CA GLN A 345 -8.59 79.14 90.19
C GLN A 345 -8.06 78.28 88.82
N MET A 346 -7.64 78.76 87.55
CA MET A 346 -7.30 78.10 86.11
C MET A 346 -6.36 78.85 84.97
N LYS A 347 -5.94 78.60 83.61
CA LYS A 347 -5.69 77.57 82.40
C LYS A 347 -5.07 78.09 80.93
N GLU A 348 -4.50 77.32 79.87
CA GLU A 348 -3.87 77.70 78.43
C GLU A 348 -4.10 76.78 77.06
N SER A 349 -3.50 76.60 75.76
CA SER A 349 -2.34 76.94 74.72
C SER A 349 -2.44 76.50 73.11
N GLN A 350 -1.50 76.71 72.05
CA GLN A 350 -1.57 76.38 70.49
C GLN A 350 -0.33 76.33 69.40
N ALA A 351 -0.49 75.68 68.17
CA ALA A 351 -0.07 75.94 66.70
C ALA A 351 1.37 75.88 65.97
N ARG A 352 1.42 75.39 64.67
CA ARG A 352 2.23 75.80 63.42
C ARG A 352 2.84 74.68 62.49
N ALA A 353 2.34 74.48 61.24
CA ALA A 353 3.08 74.13 59.99
C ALA A 353 2.17 73.62 58.83
N LEU A 354 1.96 74.43 57.80
CA LEU A 354 1.49 74.07 56.44
C LEU A 354 2.31 74.92 55.43
N GLU A 355 2.08 74.74 54.11
CA GLU A 355 2.96 75.20 53.00
C GLU A 355 4.32 74.44 52.98
N GLU A 356 4.93 74.08 51.84
CA GLU A 356 5.00 74.81 50.55
C GLU A 356 5.06 73.87 49.30
N LEU A 357 4.59 74.42 48.18
CA LEU A 357 5.01 74.22 46.78
C LEU A 357 4.84 72.89 46.01
N ALA A 358 3.59 72.69 45.60
CA ALA A 358 3.20 72.15 44.30
C ALA A 358 4.16 72.48 43.13
N LYS A 359 4.85 71.48 42.55
CA LYS A 359 5.83 71.72 41.45
C LYS A 359 5.92 70.73 40.28
N LYS A 360 5.09 69.68 40.18
CA LYS A 360 5.20 68.65 39.11
C LYS A 360 3.90 68.20 38.40
N HIS A 361 2.92 69.10 38.22
CA HIS A 361 1.70 68.84 37.44
C HIS A 361 1.58 69.65 36.12
N ARG A 362 2.70 70.06 35.50
CA ARG A 362 2.66 71.03 34.37
C ARG A 362 3.73 70.87 33.27
N VAL A 363 4.11 69.65 32.87
CA VAL A 363 5.12 69.44 31.79
C VAL A 363 4.78 68.31 30.79
N THR A 364 4.40 67.10 31.22
CA THR A 364 4.34 65.93 30.29
C THR A 364 2.93 65.52 29.84
N LEU A 365 1.94 66.41 29.96
CA LEU A 365 0.65 66.25 29.29
C LEU A 365 0.77 66.45 27.77
N GLU A 366 1.83 67.11 27.29
CA GLU A 366 2.10 67.36 25.87
C GLU A 366 2.59 66.12 25.09
N ASN A 367 3.08 65.07 25.78
CA ASN A 367 3.52 63.83 25.13
C ASN A 367 2.39 62.83 24.85
N ALA A 368 1.14 63.15 25.18
CA ALA A 368 0.01 62.22 25.12
C ALA A 368 -0.60 62.01 23.72
N LEU A 369 -0.19 62.78 22.69
CA LEU A 369 -0.93 62.87 21.42
C LEU A 369 -0.12 62.60 20.13
N ASN A 370 1.18 62.30 20.19
CA ASN A 370 2.03 62.20 18.98
C ASN A 370 2.57 60.80 18.64
N SER A 371 2.38 59.80 19.49
CA SER A 371 2.77 58.39 19.22
C SER A 371 1.60 57.50 18.78
N ALA A 372 0.36 57.89 19.09
CA ALA A 372 -0.83 57.08 18.80
C ALA A 372 -1.30 57.10 17.32
N GLU A 373 -0.72 57.96 16.48
CA GLU A 373 -1.25 58.23 15.13
C GLU A 373 -0.41 57.62 13.98
N LYS A 374 0.79 57.06 14.26
CA LYS A 374 1.67 56.51 13.21
C LYS A 374 1.55 55.00 12.97
N GLU A 375 1.23 54.20 13.99
CA GLU A 375 1.14 52.74 13.85
C GLU A 375 -0.16 52.25 13.18
N LYS A 376 -1.15 53.13 13.01
CA LYS A 376 -2.46 52.81 12.40
C LYS A 376 -2.40 52.70 10.86
N ASN A 377 -1.39 53.28 10.21
CA ASN A 377 -1.37 53.52 8.76
C ASN A 377 -0.37 52.65 7.97
N ARG A 378 -0.33 51.33 8.21
CA ARG A 378 0.09 50.32 7.21
C ARG A 378 -0.26 48.85 7.56
N LEU A 379 -1.55 48.59 7.76
CA LEU A 379 -2.08 47.21 7.72
C LEU A 379 -2.42 46.79 6.27
N LEU A 380 -2.19 45.51 5.97
CA LEU A 380 -2.87 44.66 4.97
C LEU A 380 -2.84 45.08 3.47
N ALA A 381 -1.82 44.62 2.74
CA ALA A 381 -1.88 44.18 1.33
C ALA A 381 -0.67 43.25 1.04
N VAL A 382 -0.82 41.92 1.06
CA VAL A 382 -1.17 41.02 -0.07
C VAL A 382 -0.03 40.82 -1.09
N SER A 383 0.63 39.66 -0.96
CA SER A 383 1.22 38.77 -1.99
C SER A 383 1.80 39.36 -3.29
N THR A 384 3.13 39.23 -3.44
CA THR A 384 3.73 38.68 -4.67
C THR A 384 4.95 37.80 -4.39
N HIS A 385 5.16 36.88 -5.36
CA HIS A 385 6.35 36.14 -5.78
C HIS A 385 7.72 36.86 -5.56
N THR A 386 8.90 36.21 -5.49
CA THR A 386 9.31 34.86 -5.97
C THR A 386 10.71 34.45 -5.43
N HIS A 387 10.95 33.14 -5.28
CA HIS A 387 12.20 32.39 -5.59
C HIS A 387 13.58 32.73 -4.96
N THR A 388 14.37 31.64 -4.74
CA THR A 388 15.85 31.55 -4.84
C THR A 388 16.75 32.37 -3.89
N HIS A 389 18.00 31.99 -3.60
CA HIS A 389 18.66 30.69 -3.38
C HIS A 389 20.08 30.99 -2.84
N THR A 390 20.67 30.10 -2.04
CA THR A 390 22.14 29.92 -1.82
C THR A 390 23.09 31.14 -1.80
N LEU A 391 23.60 31.41 -0.59
CA LEU A 391 25.02 31.59 -0.26
C LEU A 391 26.05 31.77 -1.40
N THR A 392 26.73 32.92 -1.35
CA THR A 392 28.17 33.13 -1.58
C THR A 392 29.04 31.92 -1.98
N SER A 393 29.85 32.07 -3.06
CA SER A 393 31.28 32.41 -2.93
C SER A 393 32.07 32.42 -4.27
N ARG A 394 33.33 32.86 -4.19
CA ARG A 394 34.46 32.73 -5.16
C ARG A 394 34.42 33.56 -6.44
N SER A 395 35.09 34.71 -6.37
CA SER A 395 35.59 35.48 -7.51
C SER A 395 36.96 34.96 -8.00
N ARG A 396 37.21 35.05 -9.33
CA ARG A 396 38.39 35.72 -9.98
C ARG A 396 38.70 35.24 -11.42
N SER A 397 38.16 35.99 -12.39
CA SER A 397 38.89 36.75 -13.44
C SER A 397 39.94 36.13 -14.39
N ARG A 398 39.88 36.61 -15.65
CA ARG A 398 40.92 36.69 -16.74
C ARG A 398 41.17 35.44 -17.60
N SER A 399 41.53 35.52 -18.90
CA SER A 399 41.22 36.45 -20.03
C SER A 399 42.04 36.07 -21.29
N LEU A 400 41.45 36.11 -22.51
CA LEU A 400 42.01 36.48 -23.85
C LEU A 400 43.41 35.95 -24.31
N CYS A 401 43.72 35.59 -25.57
CA CYS A 401 42.96 35.33 -26.82
C CYS A 401 43.92 34.77 -27.94
N THR A 402 43.40 34.55 -29.16
CA THR A 402 44.06 34.58 -30.52
C THR A 402 45.16 33.59 -30.99
N HIS A 403 44.77 32.76 -31.98
CA HIS A 403 45.34 32.52 -33.36
C HIS A 403 46.72 31.88 -33.69
N LEU A 404 46.73 31.25 -34.89
CA LEU A 404 47.80 30.48 -35.55
C LEU A 404 48.78 31.34 -36.39
N CYS A 405 49.98 30.80 -36.71
CA CYS A 405 50.67 31.01 -38.00
C CYS A 405 51.82 30.00 -38.25
N VAL A 406 52.06 29.58 -39.52
CA VAL A 406 53.21 28.77 -40.00
C VAL A 406 53.44 29.03 -41.50
N LEU A 407 54.69 29.23 -41.99
CA LEU A 407 55.08 29.09 -43.43
C LEU A 407 56.62 29.18 -43.69
N ALA A 408 57.11 28.62 -44.82
CA ALA A 408 58.49 28.72 -45.36
C ALA A 408 58.55 28.45 -46.91
N SER A 409 59.60 28.87 -47.65
CA SER A 409 59.77 28.78 -49.14
C SER A 409 61.23 29.21 -49.57
N PRO A 410 61.70 29.38 -50.86
CA PRO A 410 61.14 29.19 -52.23
C PRO A 410 62.15 28.59 -53.30
N TYR A 411 62.01 28.94 -54.61
CA TYR A 411 62.98 28.86 -55.77
C TYR A 411 63.25 27.50 -56.50
N ARG A 412 63.81 27.40 -57.74
CA ARG A 412 63.85 28.24 -58.99
C ARG A 412 64.56 27.50 -60.18
N PRO A 413 64.15 27.62 -61.48
CA PRO A 413 64.80 26.96 -62.65
C PRO A 413 65.57 27.91 -63.63
N GLN A 414 66.12 27.36 -64.74
CA GLN A 414 66.85 28.04 -65.85
C GLN A 414 66.59 27.37 -67.23
N VAL A 415 66.95 27.98 -68.38
CA VAL A 415 66.50 27.52 -69.74
C VAL A 415 67.35 27.99 -70.96
N THR A 416 67.18 27.32 -72.13
CA THR A 416 67.63 27.63 -73.53
C THR A 416 69.12 27.60 -73.96
N ARG A 417 69.39 27.02 -75.16
CA ARG A 417 70.21 27.54 -76.29
C ARG A 417 70.33 26.54 -77.47
N LEU A 418 70.89 26.99 -78.59
CA LEU A 418 71.19 26.24 -79.85
C LEU A 418 70.00 25.95 -80.79
N GLN A 419 69.36 27.03 -81.24
CA GLN A 419 68.58 27.10 -82.48
C GLN A 419 69.30 28.07 -83.45
N GLU A 420 68.88 28.19 -84.71
CA GLU A 420 69.35 29.23 -85.68
C GLU A 420 70.80 29.11 -86.23
N SER A 421 71.15 28.04 -86.96
CA SER A 421 72.43 27.98 -87.72
C SER A 421 72.41 27.36 -89.13
N VAL A 422 71.30 26.79 -89.59
CA VAL A 422 71.25 25.88 -90.76
C VAL A 422 70.60 26.49 -92.02
N GLN A 423 69.97 27.66 -91.89
CA GLN A 423 68.98 28.20 -92.83
C GLN A 423 69.57 28.87 -94.10
N ARG A 424 70.51 28.22 -94.80
CA ARG A 424 71.18 28.83 -95.98
C ARG A 424 71.78 27.87 -97.02
N GLY A 425 71.39 26.59 -97.05
CA GLY A 425 71.98 25.56 -97.92
C GLY A 425 71.18 25.15 -99.17
N GLU A 426 70.12 25.89 -99.56
CA GLU A 426 68.93 25.25 -100.15
C GLU A 426 68.64 25.47 -101.65
N GLN A 427 69.40 26.24 -102.44
CA GLN A 427 68.92 26.67 -103.78
C GLN A 427 69.65 26.16 -105.05
N ASP A 428 70.89 25.68 -104.99
CA ASP A 428 71.59 25.19 -106.21
C ASP A 428 71.45 23.68 -106.48
N ILE A 429 70.67 22.96 -105.66
CA ILE A 429 70.42 21.51 -105.81
C ILE A 429 69.29 21.23 -106.83
N GLY A 430 68.42 22.21 -107.09
CA GLY A 430 67.15 22.04 -107.82
C GLY A 430 67.23 21.42 -109.22
N ASN A 431 68.36 21.53 -109.92
CA ASN A 431 68.52 20.95 -111.27
C ASN A 431 68.95 19.47 -111.25
N ALA A 432 69.35 18.92 -110.11
CA ALA A 432 69.49 17.46 -109.92
C ALA A 432 68.17 16.80 -109.49
N GLU A 433 67.24 17.58 -108.93
CA GLU A 433 66.01 17.07 -108.31
C GLU A 433 65.04 16.46 -109.33
N GLY A 434 64.96 16.98 -110.56
CA GLY A 434 64.03 16.47 -111.58
C GLY A 434 64.17 14.98 -111.91
N HIS A 435 65.39 14.42 -111.87
CA HIS A 435 65.62 12.98 -112.05
C HIS A 435 65.59 12.18 -110.73
N ILE A 436 65.59 12.87 -109.59
CA ILE A 436 65.36 12.26 -108.28
C ILE A 436 63.84 12.14 -108.02
N CYS A 437 63.02 13.08 -108.48
CA CYS A 437 61.57 13.07 -108.29
C CYS A 437 60.90 11.84 -108.91
N THR A 438 61.26 11.44 -110.14
CA THR A 438 60.66 10.23 -110.76
C THR A 438 61.10 8.92 -110.10
N LEU A 439 62.22 8.91 -109.37
CA LEU A 439 62.63 7.79 -108.51
C LEU A 439 61.94 7.84 -107.14
N LYS A 440 61.75 9.03 -106.56
CA LYS A 440 60.94 9.24 -105.35
C LYS A 440 59.49 8.79 -105.57
N GLU A 441 58.84 9.21 -106.65
CA GLU A 441 57.47 8.81 -107.00
C GLU A 441 57.26 7.29 -107.16
N ALA A 442 58.34 6.53 -107.39
CA ALA A 442 58.32 5.06 -107.38
C ALA A 442 58.61 4.48 -105.99
N GLN A 443 59.51 5.11 -105.22
CA GLN A 443 59.81 4.78 -103.83
C GLN A 443 58.62 5.06 -102.89
N ASP A 444 57.91 6.17 -103.08
CA ASP A 444 56.80 6.63 -102.26
C ASP A 444 55.60 5.69 -102.38
N LYS A 445 55.28 5.20 -103.59
CA LYS A 445 54.24 4.17 -103.80
C LYS A 445 54.56 2.86 -103.09
N LEU A 446 55.82 2.44 -103.09
CA LEU A 446 56.29 1.27 -102.35
C LEU A 446 56.27 1.49 -100.82
N LEU A 447 56.42 2.74 -100.36
CA LEU A 447 56.24 3.11 -98.95
C LEU A 447 54.76 3.11 -98.54
N GLU A 448 53.85 3.61 -99.39
CA GLU A 448 52.40 3.56 -99.16
C GLU A 448 51.89 2.12 -99.01
N GLU A 449 52.32 1.19 -99.86
CA GLU A 449 51.96 -0.23 -99.74
C GLU A 449 52.55 -0.89 -98.47
N LEU A 450 53.78 -0.50 -98.10
CA LEU A 450 54.45 -0.98 -96.88
C LEU A 450 53.75 -0.47 -95.60
N ASP A 451 53.30 0.79 -95.59
CA ASP A 451 52.59 1.35 -94.45
C ASP A 451 51.11 0.94 -94.40
N ALA A 452 50.47 0.69 -95.54
CA ALA A 452 49.13 0.09 -95.62
C ALA A 452 49.10 -1.40 -95.20
N THR A 453 50.25 -2.08 -95.17
CA THR A 453 50.38 -3.42 -94.55
C THR A 453 50.74 -3.33 -93.07
N ARG A 454 51.59 -2.37 -92.66
CA ARG A 454 51.86 -2.05 -91.24
C ARG A 454 50.66 -1.47 -90.48
N ALA A 455 49.68 -0.88 -91.15
CA ALA A 455 48.43 -0.42 -90.55
C ALA A 455 47.56 -1.60 -90.10
N ARG A 456 47.27 -2.53 -91.04
CA ARG A 456 46.50 -3.75 -90.76
C ARG A 456 47.16 -4.65 -89.72
N LEU A 457 48.49 -4.69 -89.67
CA LEU A 457 49.26 -5.40 -88.63
C LEU A 457 49.28 -4.68 -87.26
N ARG A 458 48.76 -3.45 -87.16
CA ARG A 458 48.54 -2.75 -85.88
C ARG A 458 47.13 -2.97 -85.35
N GLU A 459 46.09 -2.83 -86.17
CA GLU A 459 44.70 -3.12 -85.78
C GLU A 459 44.57 -4.54 -85.20
N THR A 460 45.04 -5.56 -85.94
CA THR A 460 45.02 -6.96 -85.47
C THR A 460 45.88 -7.22 -84.22
N LYS A 461 46.75 -6.28 -83.84
CA LYS A 461 47.58 -6.35 -82.63
C LYS A 461 46.93 -5.61 -81.47
N GLU A 462 46.17 -4.56 -81.73
CA GLU A 462 45.42 -3.82 -80.71
C GLU A 462 44.19 -4.61 -80.27
N ASP A 463 43.42 -5.21 -81.20
CA ASP A 463 42.28 -6.07 -80.85
C ASP A 463 42.69 -7.21 -79.89
N VAL A 464 43.77 -7.94 -80.22
CA VAL A 464 44.26 -9.08 -79.43
C VAL A 464 44.79 -8.65 -78.06
N ASN A 465 45.50 -7.52 -77.97
CA ASN A 465 46.10 -7.04 -76.71
C ASN A 465 45.14 -6.23 -75.84
N VAL A 466 44.09 -5.62 -76.39
CA VAL A 466 43.16 -4.75 -75.65
C VAL A 466 41.88 -5.47 -75.24
N LEU A 467 41.35 -6.38 -76.07
CA LEU A 467 40.10 -7.09 -75.74
C LEU A 467 40.36 -8.26 -74.79
N SER A 468 41.33 -9.12 -75.11
CA SER A 468 41.53 -10.38 -74.40
C SER A 468 41.87 -10.19 -72.91
N PRO A 469 42.89 -9.40 -72.51
CA PRO A 469 43.21 -9.21 -71.09
C PRO A 469 42.09 -8.48 -70.33
N ARG A 470 41.39 -7.56 -70.99
CA ARG A 470 40.41 -6.65 -70.36
C ARG A 470 39.09 -7.34 -70.05
N VAL A 471 38.66 -8.32 -70.85
CA VAL A 471 37.52 -9.21 -70.52
C VAL A 471 37.86 -10.06 -69.30
N TRP A 472 38.99 -10.79 -69.33
CA TRP A 472 39.45 -11.59 -68.18
C TRP A 472 39.63 -10.77 -66.89
N GLN A 473 40.09 -9.52 -67.00
CA GLN A 473 40.23 -8.60 -65.87
C GLN A 473 38.87 -8.15 -65.32
N GLY A 474 37.87 -7.93 -66.19
CA GLY A 474 36.48 -7.64 -65.79
C GLY A 474 35.78 -8.83 -65.13
N GLU A 475 36.02 -10.06 -65.61
CA GLU A 475 35.53 -11.29 -64.99
C GLU A 475 36.18 -11.52 -63.61
N LEU A 476 37.48 -11.26 -63.49
CA LEU A 476 38.19 -11.31 -62.20
C LEU A 476 37.70 -10.24 -61.22
N GLU A 477 37.42 -9.01 -61.67
CA GLU A 477 36.84 -7.96 -60.83
C GLU A 477 35.41 -8.27 -60.41
N THR A 478 34.56 -8.82 -61.29
CA THR A 478 33.19 -9.20 -60.93
C THR A 478 33.17 -10.38 -59.95
N GLN A 479 34.07 -11.36 -60.09
CA GLN A 479 34.24 -12.42 -59.08
C GLN A 479 34.77 -11.91 -57.73
N LYS A 480 35.65 -10.90 -57.73
CA LYS A 480 36.10 -10.23 -56.50
C LYS A 480 34.94 -9.49 -55.82
N ARG A 481 34.25 -8.60 -56.54
CA ARG A 481 33.06 -7.88 -56.03
C ARG A 481 31.98 -8.85 -55.52
N HIS A 482 31.80 -9.99 -56.18
CA HIS A 482 30.85 -11.03 -55.77
C HIS A 482 31.31 -11.83 -54.53
N HIS A 483 32.61 -11.95 -54.26
CA HIS A 483 33.13 -12.48 -52.99
C HIS A 483 33.08 -11.45 -51.86
N GLU A 484 33.41 -10.19 -52.14
CA GLU A 484 33.31 -9.07 -51.20
C GLU A 484 31.85 -8.88 -50.74
N ALA A 485 30.89 -8.90 -51.67
CA ALA A 485 29.46 -8.84 -51.35
C ALA A 485 28.99 -10.04 -50.48
N LYS A 486 29.49 -11.26 -50.74
CA LYS A 486 29.21 -12.42 -49.87
C LYS A 486 29.81 -12.27 -48.48
N LEU A 487 31.04 -11.77 -48.38
CA LEU A 487 31.74 -11.54 -47.11
C LEU A 487 31.11 -10.40 -46.30
N ILE A 488 30.46 -9.44 -46.94
CA ILE A 488 29.63 -8.42 -46.28
C ILE A 488 28.34 -9.08 -45.80
N ALA A 489 27.61 -9.79 -46.68
CA ALA A 489 26.36 -10.45 -46.32
C ALA A 489 26.49 -11.46 -45.17
N THR A 490 27.53 -12.30 -45.14
CA THR A 490 27.73 -13.23 -44.00
C THR A 490 28.12 -12.50 -42.71
N LYS A 491 28.85 -11.37 -42.78
CA LYS A 491 29.12 -10.52 -41.60
C LYS A 491 27.86 -9.81 -41.11
N GLU A 492 26.96 -9.42 -42.01
CA GLU A 492 25.68 -8.82 -41.66
C GLU A 492 24.71 -9.87 -41.08
N GLU A 493 24.66 -11.08 -41.63
CA GLU A 493 23.94 -12.22 -41.05
C GLU A 493 24.49 -12.61 -39.66
N GLU A 494 25.80 -12.74 -39.49
CA GLU A 494 26.42 -12.99 -38.18
C GLU A 494 26.18 -11.83 -37.20
N LYS A 495 26.30 -10.58 -37.64
CA LYS A 495 25.97 -9.41 -36.80
C LYS A 495 24.51 -9.45 -36.37
N HIS A 496 23.57 -9.76 -37.26
CA HIS A 496 22.15 -9.88 -36.91
C HIS A 496 21.87 -11.06 -35.96
N LYS A 497 22.59 -12.19 -36.06
CA LYS A 497 22.53 -13.28 -35.07
C LYS A 497 23.01 -12.79 -33.69
N MET A 498 24.14 -12.07 -33.63
CA MET A 498 24.70 -11.52 -32.39
C MET A 498 23.82 -10.43 -31.77
N ASP A 499 23.37 -9.45 -32.57
CA ASP A 499 22.45 -8.38 -32.14
C ASP A 499 21.14 -8.99 -31.59
N LYS A 500 20.61 -10.04 -32.24
CA LYS A 500 19.42 -10.76 -31.76
C LYS A 500 19.69 -11.50 -30.44
N MET A 501 20.82 -12.19 -30.30
CA MET A 501 21.18 -12.86 -29.04
C MET A 501 21.37 -11.87 -27.89
N ALA A 502 21.96 -10.69 -28.17
CA ALA A 502 22.06 -9.60 -27.21
C ALA A 502 20.67 -9.11 -26.78
N LEU A 503 19.78 -8.82 -27.73
CA LEU A 503 18.41 -8.38 -27.45
C LEU A 503 17.61 -9.43 -26.65
N GLU A 504 17.75 -10.71 -27.00
CA GLU A 504 17.13 -11.82 -26.26
C GLU A 504 17.65 -11.94 -24.82
N LEU A 505 18.93 -11.64 -24.57
CA LEU A 505 19.49 -11.60 -23.23
C LEU A 505 19.01 -10.37 -22.46
N GLU A 506 19.01 -9.18 -23.07
CA GLU A 506 18.47 -7.95 -22.46
C GLU A 506 17.00 -8.08 -22.10
N LEU A 507 16.18 -8.71 -22.95
CA LEU A 507 14.77 -9.02 -22.66
C LEU A 507 14.64 -10.02 -21.49
N LYS A 508 15.49 -11.04 -21.40
CA LYS A 508 15.49 -11.98 -20.27
C LYS A 508 15.91 -11.30 -18.96
N TRP A 509 16.96 -10.46 -18.98
CA TRP A 509 17.43 -9.71 -17.81
C TRP A 509 16.45 -8.62 -17.35
N THR A 510 15.81 -7.90 -18.28
CA THR A 510 14.79 -6.90 -17.92
C THR A 510 13.51 -7.55 -17.39
N GLU A 511 13.11 -8.70 -17.93
CA GLU A 511 11.95 -9.45 -17.41
C GLU A 511 12.23 -10.06 -16.03
N THR A 512 13.39 -10.67 -15.77
CA THR A 512 13.73 -11.15 -14.42
C THR A 512 13.84 -10.00 -13.43
N LEU A 513 14.49 -8.89 -13.79
CA LEU A 513 14.55 -7.70 -12.94
C LEU A 513 13.15 -7.13 -12.65
N ARG A 514 12.24 -7.15 -13.64
CA ARG A 514 10.83 -6.75 -13.47
C ARG A 514 10.07 -7.69 -12.55
N GLN A 515 10.34 -9.00 -12.60
CA GLN A 515 9.73 -10.00 -11.72
C GLN A 515 10.24 -9.87 -10.28
N GLU A 516 11.54 -9.72 -10.04
CA GLU A 516 12.05 -9.48 -8.67
C GLU A 516 11.57 -8.13 -8.12
N CYS A 517 11.57 -7.07 -8.94
CA CYS A 517 10.96 -5.78 -8.56
C CYS A 517 9.43 -5.85 -8.36
N LYS A 518 8.76 -6.90 -8.85
CA LYS A 518 7.34 -7.16 -8.59
C LYS A 518 7.18 -7.89 -7.25
N LYS A 519 7.94 -8.96 -7.00
CA LYS A 519 7.96 -9.69 -5.70
C LYS A 519 8.25 -8.76 -4.53
N LEU A 520 9.33 -7.97 -4.61
CA LEU A 520 9.71 -7.01 -3.56
C LEU A 520 8.65 -5.91 -3.32
N ARG A 521 7.72 -5.68 -4.27
CA ARG A 521 6.57 -4.77 -4.13
C ARG A 521 5.27 -5.47 -3.72
N GLU A 522 5.28 -6.79 -3.62
CA GLU A 522 4.19 -7.62 -3.13
C GLU A 522 4.52 -8.01 -1.67
N GLU A 523 5.72 -8.51 -1.42
CA GLU A 523 6.32 -8.71 -0.08
C GLU A 523 6.21 -7.44 0.79
N LEU A 524 6.70 -6.28 0.32
CA LEU A 524 6.61 -5.00 1.05
C LEU A 524 5.16 -4.51 1.26
N LYS A 525 4.19 -5.00 0.49
CA LYS A 525 2.76 -4.72 0.75
C LYS A 525 2.18 -5.68 1.77
N GLU A 526 2.55 -6.95 1.69
CA GLU A 526 2.13 -7.99 2.64
C GLU A 526 2.63 -7.62 4.04
N GLU A 527 3.92 -7.24 4.20
CA GLU A 527 4.44 -6.66 5.45
C GLU A 527 3.62 -5.43 5.91
N GLN A 528 3.31 -4.49 4.99
CA GLN A 528 2.52 -3.30 5.33
C GLN A 528 1.05 -3.60 5.65
N GLU A 529 0.44 -4.67 5.16
CA GLU A 529 -0.92 -5.08 5.54
C GLU A 529 -0.91 -5.90 6.83
N GLU A 530 0.13 -6.68 7.12
CA GLU A 530 0.33 -7.36 8.40
C GLU A 530 0.62 -6.37 9.55
N ASP A 531 1.44 -5.35 9.31
CA ASP A 531 1.66 -4.24 10.26
C ASP A 531 0.34 -3.48 10.53
N LYS A 532 -0.46 -3.19 9.48
CA LYS A 532 -1.79 -2.58 9.65
C LYS A 532 -2.74 -3.49 10.42
N ALA A 533 -2.82 -4.77 10.06
CA ALA A 533 -3.73 -5.72 10.67
C ALA A 533 -3.39 -5.98 12.15
N SER A 534 -2.10 -6.09 12.48
CA SER A 534 -1.63 -6.25 13.86
C SER A 534 -1.85 -4.97 14.68
N ALA A 535 -1.56 -3.79 14.14
CA ALA A 535 -1.84 -2.51 14.80
C ALA A 535 -3.35 -2.28 15.03
N LEU A 536 -4.20 -2.60 14.04
CA LEU A 536 -5.65 -2.55 14.19
C LEU A 536 -6.17 -3.55 15.22
N THR A 537 -5.60 -4.76 15.27
CA THR A 537 -5.95 -5.79 16.25
C THR A 537 -5.56 -5.36 17.67
N GLN A 538 -4.36 -4.81 17.87
CA GLN A 538 -3.93 -4.25 19.15
C GLN A 538 -4.81 -3.07 19.58
N LEU A 539 -5.14 -2.16 18.66
CA LEU A 539 -6.02 -1.02 18.95
C LEU A 539 -7.44 -1.48 19.32
N ALA A 540 -7.99 -2.49 18.64
CA ALA A 540 -9.27 -3.09 18.99
C ALA A 540 -9.24 -3.76 20.37
N GLN A 541 -8.19 -4.53 20.69
CA GLN A 541 -8.02 -5.15 22.01
C GLN A 541 -7.91 -4.10 23.12
N ASN A 542 -7.11 -3.05 22.91
CA ASN A 542 -7.00 -1.93 23.85
C ASN A 542 -8.35 -1.23 24.07
N LYS A 543 -9.16 -1.05 23.00
CA LYS A 543 -10.49 -0.43 23.11
C LYS A 543 -11.51 -1.34 23.81
N GLU A 544 -11.47 -2.66 23.63
CA GLU A 544 -12.33 -3.55 24.42
C GLU A 544 -11.88 -3.62 25.90
N GLN A 545 -10.59 -3.47 26.19
CA GLN A 545 -10.08 -3.32 27.56
C GLN A 545 -10.50 -1.99 28.21
N GLU A 546 -10.46 -0.87 27.48
CA GLU A 546 -11.03 0.41 27.93
C GLU A 546 -12.55 0.30 28.16
N LEU A 547 -13.29 -0.33 27.24
CA LEU A 547 -14.74 -0.49 27.36
C LEU A 547 -15.15 -1.43 28.49
N SER A 548 -14.46 -2.55 28.69
CA SER A 548 -14.73 -3.49 29.78
C SER A 548 -14.39 -2.87 31.15
N SER A 549 -13.21 -2.27 31.32
CA SER A 549 -12.86 -1.57 32.56
C SER A 549 -13.80 -0.37 32.85
N ALA A 550 -14.22 0.37 31.82
CA ALA A 550 -15.25 1.40 31.97
C ALA A 550 -16.60 0.81 32.40
N ARG A 551 -17.09 -0.25 31.73
CA ARG A 551 -18.33 -0.97 32.09
C ARG A 551 -18.29 -1.45 33.54
N GLU A 552 -17.23 -2.12 33.96
CA GLU A 552 -17.07 -2.54 35.36
C GLU A 552 -17.05 -1.35 36.34
N SER A 553 -16.38 -0.24 35.98
CA SER A 553 -16.33 0.95 36.86
C SER A 553 -17.71 1.60 37.03
N TRP A 554 -18.58 1.50 36.02
CA TRP A 554 -19.97 1.96 36.10
C TRP A 554 -20.86 0.94 36.80
N GLN A 555 -20.65 -0.35 36.58
CA GLN A 555 -21.38 -1.41 37.27
C GLN A 555 -21.12 -1.37 38.78
N ARG A 556 -19.86 -1.23 39.22
CA ARG A 556 -19.51 -1.02 40.65
C ARG A 556 -20.22 0.21 41.23
N LYS A 557 -20.23 1.34 40.52
CA LYS A 557 -21.00 2.53 40.97
C LYS A 557 -22.50 2.29 41.06
N VAL A 558 -23.08 1.50 40.15
CA VAL A 558 -24.50 1.11 40.22
C VAL A 558 -24.76 0.19 41.41
N GLU A 559 -23.88 -0.77 41.67
CA GLU A 559 -23.93 -1.66 42.83
C GLU A 559 -23.79 -0.86 44.15
N ASP A 560 -22.84 0.09 44.24
CA ASP A 560 -22.66 1.02 45.36
C ASP A 560 -23.90 1.90 45.60
N LEU A 561 -24.51 2.43 44.53
CA LEU A 561 -25.72 3.25 44.62
C LEU A 561 -26.95 2.42 45.01
N LEU A 562 -27.07 1.18 44.51
CA LEU A 562 -28.12 0.25 44.93
C LEU A 562 -27.96 -0.15 46.40
N ALA A 563 -26.71 -0.36 46.87
CA ALA A 563 -26.41 -0.60 48.27
C ALA A 563 -26.80 0.61 49.15
N GLN A 564 -26.44 1.84 48.74
CA GLN A 564 -26.86 3.07 49.42
C GLN A 564 -28.40 3.22 49.45
N ILE A 565 -29.09 2.94 48.35
CA ILE A 565 -30.57 2.97 48.28
C ILE A 565 -31.17 1.90 49.21
N SER A 566 -30.57 0.71 49.32
CA SER A 566 -31.06 -0.35 50.23
C SER A 566 -30.88 0.03 51.71
N LEU A 567 -29.73 0.61 52.06
CA LEU A 567 -29.44 1.10 53.41
C LEU A 567 -30.36 2.26 53.79
N LEU A 568 -30.61 3.20 52.86
CA LEU A 568 -31.55 4.31 53.06
C LEU A 568 -32.98 3.79 53.26
N LYS A 569 -33.44 2.83 52.44
CA LYS A 569 -34.75 2.17 52.64
C LYS A 569 -34.85 1.52 54.01
N GLN A 570 -33.86 0.73 54.43
CA GLN A 570 -33.84 0.08 55.73
C GLN A 570 -33.85 1.11 56.89
N SER A 571 -33.13 2.22 56.75
CA SER A 571 -33.13 3.29 57.75
C SER A 571 -34.48 4.01 57.85
N LEU A 572 -35.15 4.23 56.71
CA LEU A 572 -36.48 4.84 56.64
C LEU A 572 -37.54 3.91 57.23
N GLU A 573 -37.47 2.61 56.93
CA GLU A 573 -38.36 1.58 57.46
C GLU A 573 -38.18 1.39 58.99
N MET A 574 -36.94 1.49 59.48
CA MET A 574 -36.65 1.54 60.91
C MET A 574 -37.21 2.82 61.57
N GLN A 575 -37.06 4.00 60.95
CA GLN A 575 -37.67 5.24 61.47
C GLN A 575 -39.20 5.19 61.45
N LEU A 576 -39.80 4.64 60.38
CA LEU A 576 -41.24 4.51 60.25
C LEU A 576 -41.80 3.57 61.31
N SER A 577 -41.23 2.39 61.50
CA SER A 577 -41.62 1.45 62.57
C SER A 577 -41.38 2.02 63.98
N GLN A 578 -40.30 2.76 64.23
CA GLN A 578 -40.09 3.51 65.47
C GLN A 578 -41.22 4.55 65.70
N SER A 579 -41.54 5.36 64.69
CA SER A 579 -42.61 6.36 64.79
C SER A 579 -43.99 5.72 65.00
N GLN A 580 -44.25 4.58 64.35
CA GLN A 580 -45.49 3.82 64.48
C GLN A 580 -45.62 3.19 65.88
N SER A 581 -44.54 2.66 66.45
CA SER A 581 -44.54 2.14 67.83
C SER A 581 -44.77 3.26 68.86
N SER A 582 -44.19 4.45 68.63
CA SER A 582 -44.40 5.63 69.48
C SER A 582 -45.84 6.13 69.39
N LEU A 583 -46.42 6.12 68.19
CA LEU A 583 -47.84 6.45 67.96
C LEU A 583 -48.77 5.46 68.68
N GLN A 584 -48.47 4.16 68.62
CA GLN A 584 -49.24 3.12 69.32
C GLN A 584 -49.17 3.27 70.84
N GLN A 585 -48.00 3.55 71.40
CA GLN A 585 -47.84 3.84 72.83
C GLN A 585 -48.64 5.06 73.26
N LEU A 586 -48.60 6.16 72.50
CA LEU A 586 -49.35 7.38 72.79
C LEU A 586 -50.88 7.18 72.64
N GLN A 587 -51.31 6.40 71.63
CA GLN A 587 -52.72 6.00 71.49
C GLN A 587 -53.18 5.13 72.66
N GLN A 588 -52.32 4.23 73.16
CA GLN A 588 -52.62 3.42 74.34
C GLN A 588 -52.73 4.29 75.60
N GLN A 589 -51.82 5.25 75.81
CA GLN A 589 -51.89 6.22 76.90
C GLN A 589 -53.20 7.03 76.85
N PHE A 590 -53.55 7.62 75.70
CA PHE A 590 -54.82 8.33 75.55
C PHE A 590 -56.05 7.43 75.75
N SER A 591 -55.98 6.14 75.42
CA SER A 591 -57.07 5.20 75.73
C SER A 591 -57.22 4.97 77.25
N GLN A 592 -56.11 4.80 77.97
CA GLN A 592 -56.07 4.62 79.41
C GLN A 592 -56.54 5.87 80.17
N GLU A 593 -56.12 7.07 79.73
CA GLU A 593 -56.60 8.34 80.29
C GLU A 593 -58.11 8.52 80.07
N ARG A 594 -58.62 8.19 78.87
CA ARG A 594 -60.06 8.25 78.58
C ARG A 594 -60.87 7.24 79.40
N GLU A 595 -60.35 6.04 79.63
CA GLU A 595 -60.99 5.06 80.51
C GLU A 595 -60.94 5.49 81.97
N HIS A 596 -59.83 6.05 82.45
CA HIS A 596 -59.73 6.58 83.81
C HIS A 596 -60.69 7.75 84.05
N LEU A 597 -60.74 8.74 83.15
CA LEU A 597 -61.69 9.84 83.21
C LEU A 597 -63.15 9.36 83.13
N ARG A 598 -63.42 8.33 82.31
CA ARG A 598 -64.75 7.72 82.24
C ARG A 598 -65.13 7.09 83.58
N LEU A 599 -64.23 6.35 84.22
CA LEU A 599 -64.46 5.75 85.55
C LEU A 599 -64.69 6.81 86.63
N GLN A 600 -63.91 7.91 86.64
CA GLN A 600 -64.12 9.04 87.55
C GLN A 600 -65.52 9.68 87.37
N LEU A 601 -65.95 9.90 86.12
CA LEU A 601 -67.30 10.42 85.84
C LEU A 601 -68.39 9.44 86.29
N ASP A 602 -68.20 8.14 86.05
CA ASP A 602 -69.09 7.07 86.52
C ASP A 602 -69.21 7.04 88.05
N GLU A 603 -68.11 7.25 88.78
CA GLU A 603 -68.11 7.34 90.26
C GLU A 603 -68.77 8.62 90.77
N LEU A 604 -68.47 9.79 90.20
CA LEU A 604 -69.12 11.06 90.53
C LEU A 604 -70.65 11.00 90.27
N GLN A 605 -71.07 10.34 89.20
CA GLN A 605 -72.49 10.10 88.90
C GLN A 605 -73.14 9.17 89.94
N LYS A 606 -72.46 8.09 90.35
CA LYS A 606 -72.93 7.18 91.42
C LYS A 606 -72.97 7.89 92.78
N GLU A 607 -72.02 8.77 93.08
CA GLU A 607 -72.09 9.63 94.28
C GLU A 607 -73.29 10.58 94.23
N HIS A 608 -73.54 11.23 93.09
CA HIS A 608 -74.67 12.14 92.93
C HIS A 608 -76.01 11.41 93.14
N GLN A 609 -76.17 10.22 92.54
CA GLN A 609 -77.34 9.36 92.76
C GLN A 609 -77.50 8.97 94.25
N ARG A 610 -76.40 8.58 94.93
CA ARG A 610 -76.41 8.30 96.39
C ARG A 610 -76.69 9.52 97.26
N ARG A 611 -76.44 10.75 96.79
CA ARG A 611 -76.83 12.00 97.47
C ARG A 611 -78.32 12.28 97.24
N GLN A 612 -78.81 12.10 96.02
CA GLN A 612 -80.20 12.31 95.62
C GLN A 612 -81.16 11.35 96.34
N GLN A 613 -80.81 10.06 96.44
CA GLN A 613 -81.59 9.04 97.16
C GLN A 613 -81.75 9.41 98.65
N ARG A 614 -80.65 9.74 99.34
CA ARG A 614 -80.69 10.16 100.76
C ARG A 614 -81.53 11.43 100.99
N LEU A 615 -81.53 12.36 100.02
CA LEU A 615 -82.40 13.54 100.08
C LEU A 615 -83.88 13.19 99.95
N GLN A 616 -84.22 12.23 99.07
CA GLN A 616 -85.59 11.74 98.90
C GLN A 616 -86.09 10.96 100.13
N GLU A 617 -85.25 10.14 100.75
CA GLU A 617 -85.56 9.40 101.98
C GLU A 617 -85.91 10.35 103.15
N VAL A 618 -85.09 11.38 103.38
CA VAL A 618 -85.34 12.41 104.41
C VAL A 618 -86.66 13.15 104.15
N HIS A 619 -86.95 13.49 102.89
CA HIS A 619 -88.21 14.15 102.52
C HIS A 619 -89.43 13.25 102.77
N CYS A 620 -89.33 11.96 102.46
CA CYS A 620 -90.40 10.98 102.69
C CYS A 620 -90.74 10.77 104.18
N CYS A 621 -89.76 10.90 105.08
CA CYS A 621 -90.02 10.85 106.52
C CYS A 621 -90.74 12.13 107.00
N SER A 622 -90.20 13.30 106.66
CA SER A 622 -90.77 14.60 107.09
C SER A 622 -92.21 14.82 106.63
N LEU A 623 -92.62 14.28 105.47
CA LEU A 623 -94.00 14.34 105.01
C LEU A 623 -94.97 13.54 105.90
N ARG A 624 -94.59 12.35 106.36
CA ARG A 624 -95.45 11.48 107.20
C ARG A 624 -95.74 12.10 108.56
N ASP A 625 -94.72 12.73 109.16
CA ASP A 625 -94.88 13.45 110.44
C ASP A 625 -95.82 14.67 110.29
N MET A 626 -95.77 15.35 109.14
CA MET A 626 -96.65 16.48 108.82
C MET A 626 -98.08 16.08 108.46
N GLU A 627 -98.31 14.87 107.95
CA GLU A 627 -99.65 14.36 107.62
C GLU A 627 -100.45 14.00 108.88
N HIS A 628 -99.81 13.42 109.90
CA HIS A 628 -100.45 13.15 111.19
C HIS A 628 -100.86 14.42 111.97
N ALA A 629 -100.25 15.57 111.69
CA ALA A 629 -100.61 16.85 112.31
C ALA A 629 -101.83 17.53 111.65
N ARG A 630 -102.15 17.22 110.39
CA ARG A 630 -103.13 17.98 109.58
C ARG A 630 -104.61 17.64 109.80
N GLN A 631 -104.93 16.58 110.54
CA GLN A 631 -106.31 16.07 110.69
C GLN A 631 -107.16 16.72 111.81
N ARG A 632 -106.98 18.01 112.17
CA ARG A 632 -107.76 18.61 113.29
C ARG A 632 -108.52 19.93 113.06
N ASP A 633 -107.95 20.96 112.42
CA ASP A 633 -108.56 22.31 112.47
C ASP A 633 -109.18 22.80 111.15
N LEU A 634 -110.47 22.49 110.98
CA LEU A 634 -111.30 22.80 109.81
C LEU A 634 -111.74 24.30 109.71
N LYS A 635 -110.85 25.25 110.03
CA LYS A 635 -111.16 26.71 110.08
C LYS A 635 -110.56 27.51 108.91
N GLU A 636 -110.77 26.98 107.70
CA GLU A 636 -110.01 27.35 106.50
C GLU A 636 -110.69 28.41 105.60
N ARG A 637 -112.02 28.50 105.65
CA ARG A 637 -112.86 28.87 104.49
C ARG A 637 -113.03 30.36 104.17
N LEU A 638 -112.38 31.28 104.89
CA LEU A 638 -112.47 32.73 104.61
C LEU A 638 -111.16 33.39 104.16
N ARG A 639 -110.01 32.70 104.24
CA ARG A 639 -108.71 33.23 103.75
C ARG A 639 -108.39 32.83 102.30
N HIS A 640 -108.88 31.67 101.87
CA HIS A 640 -108.59 31.12 100.53
C HIS A 640 -109.10 31.99 99.36
N HIS A 641 -110.26 32.64 99.51
CA HIS A 641 -110.92 33.28 98.36
C HIS A 641 -110.11 34.44 97.77
N HIS A 642 -109.50 35.27 98.62
CA HIS A 642 -108.74 36.46 98.21
C HIS A 642 -107.29 36.16 97.80
N GLN A 643 -106.79 34.94 98.02
CA GLN A 643 -105.47 34.51 97.52
C GLN A 643 -105.56 33.95 96.09
N ALA A 644 -106.64 33.25 95.75
CA ALA A 644 -106.84 32.66 94.43
C ALA A 644 -106.86 33.71 93.29
N GLU A 645 -107.55 34.83 93.50
CA GLU A 645 -107.66 35.93 92.52
C GLU A 645 -106.31 36.61 92.22
N LEU A 646 -105.40 36.63 93.20
CA LEU A 646 -104.04 37.16 93.05
C LEU A 646 -103.02 36.13 92.54
N GLN A 647 -103.41 34.87 92.38
CA GLN A 647 -102.61 33.82 91.73
C GLN A 647 -102.95 33.71 90.25
N SER A 648 -104.25 33.64 89.90
CA SER A 648 -104.70 33.48 88.50
C SER A 648 -104.18 34.60 87.57
N LEU A 649 -104.19 35.86 88.03
CA LEU A 649 -103.66 36.98 87.26
C LEU A 649 -102.13 36.90 87.04
N ARG A 650 -101.39 36.46 88.06
CA ARG A 650 -99.93 36.23 87.95
C ARG A 650 -99.60 35.06 87.03
N GLU A 651 -100.45 34.04 87.03
CA GLU A 651 -100.33 32.88 86.15
C GLU A 651 -100.63 33.23 84.70
N ALA A 652 -101.66 34.04 84.41
CA ALA A 652 -101.94 34.53 83.07
C ALA A 652 -100.74 35.30 82.48
N HIS A 653 -100.14 36.21 83.25
CA HIS A 653 -98.95 36.96 82.81
C HIS A 653 -97.71 36.06 82.62
N ARG A 654 -97.52 35.02 83.44
CA ARG A 654 -96.42 34.06 83.29
C ARG A 654 -96.54 33.29 81.97
N HIS A 655 -97.69 32.66 81.72
CA HIS A 655 -97.91 31.89 80.49
C HIS A 655 -97.80 32.76 79.24
N SER A 656 -98.28 34.00 79.26
CA SER A 656 -98.12 34.93 78.13
C SER A 656 -96.64 35.21 77.82
N MET A 657 -95.81 35.48 78.83
CA MET A 657 -94.37 35.68 78.64
C MET A 657 -93.63 34.41 78.22
N GLU A 658 -94.08 33.23 78.65
CA GLU A 658 -93.51 31.94 78.25
C GLU A 658 -93.87 31.59 76.80
N THR A 659 -95.12 31.81 76.37
CA THR A 659 -95.52 31.61 74.95
C THR A 659 -94.80 32.56 74.00
N LEU A 660 -94.63 33.84 74.36
CA LEU A 660 -93.92 34.81 73.52
C LEU A 660 -92.42 34.44 73.35
N LYS A 661 -91.79 33.93 74.42
CA LYS A 661 -90.43 33.40 74.35
C LYS A 661 -90.34 32.19 73.43
N GLN A 662 -91.21 31.20 73.62
CA GLN A 662 -91.24 29.99 72.80
C GLN A 662 -91.45 30.32 71.31
N GLN A 663 -92.29 31.30 70.98
CA GLN A 663 -92.45 31.80 69.61
C GLN A 663 -91.13 32.40 69.08
N SER A 664 -90.50 33.32 69.81
CA SER A 664 -89.22 33.92 69.37
C SER A 664 -88.07 32.91 69.28
N GLU A 665 -88.04 31.89 70.13
CA GLU A 665 -87.04 30.81 70.09
C GLU A 665 -87.30 29.88 68.89
N GLN A 666 -88.56 29.57 68.57
CA GLN A 666 -88.95 28.81 67.38
C GLN A 666 -88.59 29.56 66.09
N GLU A 667 -88.94 30.84 65.97
CA GLU A 667 -88.60 31.69 64.81
C GLU A 667 -87.08 31.81 64.59
N LEU A 668 -86.31 31.99 65.67
CA LEU A 668 -84.85 31.98 65.60
C LEU A 668 -84.28 30.60 65.25
N GLN A 669 -84.99 29.51 65.55
CA GLN A 669 -84.54 28.15 65.26
C GLN A 669 -84.91 27.70 63.84
N THR A 670 -86.04 28.12 63.28
CA THR A 670 -86.35 27.93 61.85
C THR A 670 -85.39 28.73 60.97
N LEU A 671 -85.18 30.02 61.27
CA LEU A 671 -84.28 30.87 60.49
C LEU A 671 -82.83 30.37 60.48
N ARG A 672 -82.37 29.76 61.59
CA ARG A 672 -81.07 29.06 61.64
C ARG A 672 -81.04 27.84 60.73
N PHE A 673 -82.09 27.03 60.74
CA PHE A 673 -82.17 25.82 59.92
C PHE A 673 -82.22 26.16 58.43
N GLU A 674 -82.98 27.19 58.05
CA GLU A 674 -83.08 27.74 56.70
C GLU A 674 -81.71 28.24 56.20
N LEU A 675 -81.03 29.11 56.97
CA LEU A 675 -79.70 29.63 56.61
C LEU A 675 -78.62 28.53 56.57
N GLU A 676 -78.71 27.52 57.44
CA GLU A 676 -77.82 26.36 57.38
C GLU A 676 -78.07 25.51 56.12
N ASP A 677 -79.32 25.29 55.73
CA ASP A 677 -79.66 24.47 54.56
C ASP A 677 -79.40 25.22 53.24
N GLU A 678 -79.61 26.53 53.18
CA GLU A 678 -79.11 27.39 52.10
C GLU A 678 -77.58 27.30 51.97
N GLY A 679 -76.86 27.37 53.10
CA GLY A 679 -75.41 27.19 53.15
C GLY A 679 -74.95 25.81 52.66
N LYS A 680 -75.64 24.74 53.08
CA LYS A 680 -75.40 23.36 52.60
C LYS A 680 -75.68 23.24 51.10
N ALA A 681 -76.76 23.84 50.60
CA ALA A 681 -77.14 23.82 49.18
C ALA A 681 -76.12 24.57 48.30
N MET A 682 -75.68 25.77 48.71
CA MET A 682 -74.66 26.54 47.99
C MET A 682 -73.30 25.85 47.98
N LEU A 683 -72.91 25.20 49.09
CA LEU A 683 -71.71 24.36 49.13
C LEU A 683 -71.85 23.10 48.26
N ALA A 684 -73.06 22.55 48.10
CA ALA A 684 -73.31 21.42 47.22
C ALA A 684 -73.27 21.82 45.73
N SER A 685 -73.83 22.98 45.34
CA SER A 685 -73.74 23.46 43.95
C SER A 685 -72.30 23.78 43.55
N LEU A 686 -71.55 24.52 44.39
CA LEU A 686 -70.14 24.83 44.13
C LEU A 686 -69.26 23.57 44.04
N ARG A 687 -69.54 22.53 44.85
CA ARG A 687 -68.88 21.22 44.72
C ARG A 687 -69.25 20.51 43.44
N SER A 688 -70.51 20.59 43.01
CA SER A 688 -70.98 20.00 41.74
C SER A 688 -70.33 20.67 40.53
N GLU A 689 -70.28 22.01 40.51
CA GLU A 689 -69.63 22.81 39.47
C GLU A 689 -68.13 22.53 39.38
N LEU A 690 -67.42 22.53 40.52
CA LEU A 690 -65.99 22.20 40.56
C LEU A 690 -65.72 20.77 40.07
N ASN A 691 -66.55 19.80 40.48
CA ASN A 691 -66.45 18.42 39.99
C ASN A 691 -66.75 18.31 38.50
N HIS A 692 -67.69 19.08 37.96
CA HIS A 692 -68.01 19.12 36.53
C HIS A 692 -66.87 19.74 35.69
N ILE A 693 -66.26 20.82 36.19
CA ILE A 693 -65.08 21.44 35.57
C ILE A 693 -63.88 20.46 35.59
N HIS A 694 -63.62 19.78 36.72
CA HIS A 694 -62.58 18.76 36.78
C HIS A 694 -62.88 17.55 35.87
N ALA A 695 -64.12 17.06 35.82
CA ALA A 695 -64.49 15.94 34.97
C ALA A 695 -64.34 16.27 33.47
N SER A 696 -64.80 17.45 33.04
CA SER A 696 -64.66 17.89 31.65
C SER A 696 -63.20 18.17 31.25
N ALA A 697 -62.38 18.73 32.15
CA ALA A 697 -60.95 18.89 31.92
C ALA A 697 -60.20 17.55 31.80
N ILE A 698 -60.52 16.58 32.66
CA ILE A 698 -59.97 15.21 32.60
C ILE A 698 -60.40 14.52 31.30
N GLU A 699 -61.65 14.67 30.89
CA GLU A 699 -62.16 14.02 29.68
C GLU A 699 -61.59 14.66 28.40
N HIS A 700 -61.39 15.98 28.38
CA HIS A 700 -60.65 16.66 27.32
C HIS A 700 -59.20 16.16 27.21
N LEU A 701 -58.49 16.04 28.34
CA LEU A 701 -57.11 15.51 28.37
C LEU A 701 -57.03 14.04 27.91
N ARG A 702 -58.05 13.21 28.22
CA ARG A 702 -58.17 11.85 27.69
C ARG A 702 -58.37 11.86 26.17
N GLN A 703 -59.21 12.75 25.66
CA GLN A 703 -59.50 12.85 24.23
C GLN A 703 -58.27 13.34 23.44
N THR A 704 -57.52 14.35 23.90
CA THR A 704 -56.29 14.78 23.24
C THR A 704 -55.23 13.68 23.25
N HIS A 705 -54.98 13.05 24.41
CA HIS A 705 -54.03 11.92 24.50
C HIS A 705 -54.45 10.71 23.64
N HIS A 706 -55.76 10.45 23.51
CA HIS A 706 -56.26 9.40 22.62
C HIS A 706 -56.04 9.74 21.13
N GLN A 707 -56.27 10.99 20.73
CA GLN A 707 -56.00 11.47 19.37
C GLN A 707 -54.51 11.45 19.03
N GLU A 708 -53.65 11.93 19.94
CA GLU A 708 -52.19 11.88 19.83
C GLU A 708 -51.68 10.43 19.74
N SER A 709 -52.19 9.53 20.59
CA SER A 709 -51.84 8.11 20.53
C SER A 709 -52.32 7.43 19.24
N ALA A 710 -53.47 7.82 18.70
CA ALA A 710 -53.97 7.31 17.43
C ALA A 710 -53.14 7.83 16.24
N ALA A 711 -52.78 9.12 16.23
CA ALA A 711 -51.92 9.71 15.21
C ALA A 711 -50.53 9.05 15.18
N ALA A 712 -49.89 8.93 16.36
CA ALA A 712 -48.58 8.29 16.48
C ALA A 712 -48.58 6.80 16.04
N LYS A 713 -49.68 6.07 16.28
CA LYS A 713 -49.86 4.70 15.75
C LYS A 713 -49.99 4.69 14.23
N LEU A 714 -50.78 5.58 13.65
CA LEU A 714 -50.97 5.65 12.20
C LEU A 714 -49.68 6.06 11.46
N GLU A 715 -48.87 6.95 12.05
CA GLU A 715 -47.53 7.26 11.52
C GLU A 715 -46.56 6.07 11.63
N LEU A 716 -46.61 5.31 12.73
CA LEU A 716 -45.84 4.08 12.89
C LEU A 716 -46.28 2.99 11.89
N GLU A 717 -47.57 2.79 11.70
CA GLU A 717 -48.12 1.84 10.72
C GLU A 717 -47.70 2.23 9.29
N LYS A 718 -47.82 3.50 8.93
CA LYS A 718 -47.39 4.04 7.62
C LYS A 718 -45.88 3.89 7.38
N THR A 719 -45.04 4.08 8.40
CA THR A 719 -43.59 3.87 8.27
C THR A 719 -43.23 2.39 8.18
N LEU A 720 -43.93 1.50 8.91
CA LEU A 720 -43.79 0.06 8.77
C LEU A 720 -44.24 -0.44 7.38
N GLU A 721 -45.30 0.13 6.81
CA GLU A 721 -45.73 -0.16 5.43
C GLU A 721 -44.70 0.30 4.40
N SER A 722 -44.19 1.54 4.53
CA SER A 722 -43.11 2.05 3.66
C SER A 722 -41.83 1.21 3.73
N ASN A 723 -41.50 0.68 4.92
CA ASN A 723 -40.36 -0.22 5.07
C ASN A 723 -40.63 -1.58 4.41
N ARG A 724 -41.83 -2.15 4.58
CA ARG A 724 -42.22 -3.42 3.92
C ARG A 724 -42.21 -3.32 2.40
N THR A 725 -42.64 -2.19 1.82
CA THR A 725 -42.55 -2.00 0.36
C THR A 725 -41.09 -1.91 -0.11
N GLN A 726 -40.23 -1.21 0.64
CA GLN A 726 -38.79 -1.16 0.32
C GLN A 726 -38.11 -2.53 0.48
N GLU A 727 -38.46 -3.31 1.50
CA GLU A 727 -37.99 -4.70 1.66
C GLU A 727 -38.43 -5.57 0.47
N GLN A 728 -39.67 -5.44 0.00
CA GLN A 728 -40.17 -6.16 -1.17
C GLN A 728 -39.47 -5.74 -2.48
N GLU A 729 -39.24 -4.44 -2.69
CA GLU A 729 -38.47 -3.93 -3.83
C GLU A 729 -37.02 -4.42 -3.81
N LEU A 730 -36.37 -4.42 -2.64
CA LEU A 730 -35.01 -4.93 -2.47
C LEU A 730 -34.93 -6.44 -2.67
N LEU A 731 -35.89 -7.22 -2.16
CA LEU A 731 -35.97 -8.67 -2.39
C LEU A 731 -36.23 -9.00 -3.87
N GLY A 732 -37.13 -8.26 -4.54
CA GLY A 732 -37.33 -8.35 -5.98
C GLY A 732 -36.05 -8.08 -6.76
N ARG A 733 -35.33 -7.00 -6.41
CA ARG A 733 -34.05 -6.65 -7.04
C ARG A 733 -32.94 -7.67 -6.77
N ILE A 734 -32.92 -8.30 -5.60
CA ILE A 734 -32.03 -9.43 -5.30
C ILE A 734 -32.36 -10.63 -6.21
N SER A 735 -33.63 -10.95 -6.40
CA SER A 735 -34.06 -12.02 -7.32
C SER A 735 -33.65 -11.74 -8.77
N GLU A 736 -33.86 -10.52 -9.27
CA GLU A 736 -33.42 -10.12 -10.63
C GLU A 736 -31.90 -10.30 -10.81
N LEU A 737 -31.11 -9.94 -9.79
CA LEU A 737 -29.66 -10.08 -9.82
C LEU A 737 -29.21 -11.55 -9.73
N GLN A 738 -29.93 -12.38 -8.96
CA GLN A 738 -29.68 -13.84 -8.90
C GLN A 738 -30.01 -14.53 -10.24
N ASP A 739 -31.11 -14.14 -10.90
CA ASP A 739 -31.45 -14.60 -12.25
C ASP A 739 -30.38 -14.18 -13.27
N GLU A 740 -29.93 -12.93 -13.24
CA GLU A 740 -28.91 -12.41 -14.14
C GLU A 740 -27.54 -13.09 -13.92
N VAL A 741 -27.15 -13.34 -12.67
CA VAL A 741 -25.97 -14.16 -12.34
C VAL A 741 -26.14 -15.59 -12.86
N SER A 742 -27.33 -16.17 -12.75
CA SER A 742 -27.63 -17.53 -13.24
C SER A 742 -27.56 -17.61 -14.77
N ARG A 743 -28.10 -16.62 -15.49
CA ARG A 743 -27.98 -16.49 -16.96
C ARG A 743 -26.52 -16.38 -17.39
N ARG A 744 -25.72 -15.54 -16.71
CA ARG A 744 -24.29 -15.39 -16.99
C ARG A 744 -23.51 -16.67 -16.70
N LYS A 745 -23.80 -17.36 -15.59
CA LYS A 745 -23.20 -18.65 -15.26
C LYS A 745 -23.51 -19.70 -16.33
N ASN A 746 -24.75 -19.77 -16.79
CA ASN A 746 -25.15 -20.68 -17.87
C ASN A 746 -24.41 -20.33 -19.18
N HIS A 747 -24.29 -19.04 -19.52
CA HIS A 747 -23.54 -18.61 -20.71
C HIS A 747 -22.04 -18.94 -20.62
N VAL A 748 -21.41 -18.74 -19.45
CA VAL A 748 -20.02 -19.19 -19.20
C VAL A 748 -19.90 -20.70 -19.43
N THR A 749 -20.80 -21.52 -18.87
CA THR A 749 -20.75 -22.97 -19.12
C THR A 749 -20.97 -23.34 -20.59
N GLN A 750 -21.73 -22.56 -21.37
CA GLN A 750 -21.86 -22.77 -22.82
C GLN A 750 -20.55 -22.46 -23.55
N LEU A 751 -19.86 -21.39 -23.17
CA LEU A 751 -18.53 -21.05 -23.70
C LEU A 751 -17.49 -22.13 -23.31
N ASP A 752 -17.53 -22.64 -22.09
CA ASP A 752 -16.67 -23.75 -21.65
C ASP A 752 -16.87 -25.02 -22.50
N HIS A 753 -18.13 -25.38 -22.80
CA HIS A 753 -18.43 -26.51 -23.71
C HIS A 753 -17.96 -26.24 -25.15
N GLN A 754 -18.10 -25.01 -25.65
CA GLN A 754 -17.57 -24.62 -26.97
C GLN A 754 -16.04 -24.74 -27.00
N ILE A 755 -15.34 -24.20 -25.99
CA ILE A 755 -13.88 -24.32 -25.82
C ILE A 755 -13.47 -25.78 -25.74
N HIS A 756 -14.22 -26.64 -25.04
CA HIS A 756 -13.94 -28.07 -24.98
C HIS A 756 -14.03 -28.72 -26.37
N SER A 757 -15.14 -28.48 -27.10
CA SER A 757 -15.32 -29.04 -28.45
C SER A 757 -14.27 -28.53 -29.45
N LEU A 758 -13.82 -27.28 -29.32
CA LEU A 758 -12.73 -26.73 -30.14
C LEU A 758 -11.39 -27.37 -29.78
N ASN A 759 -11.11 -27.63 -28.50
CA ASN A 759 -9.91 -28.34 -28.07
C ASN A 759 -9.92 -29.82 -28.51
N GLU A 760 -11.08 -30.48 -28.52
CA GLU A 760 -11.24 -31.82 -29.09
C GLU A 760 -10.96 -31.82 -30.60
N ASN A 761 -11.52 -30.87 -31.34
CA ASN A 761 -11.27 -30.69 -32.78
C ASN A 761 -9.80 -30.35 -33.09
N ILE A 762 -9.14 -29.54 -32.26
CA ILE A 762 -7.69 -29.28 -32.35
C ILE A 762 -6.91 -30.58 -32.07
N SER A 763 -7.36 -31.39 -31.10
CA SER A 763 -6.72 -32.67 -30.78
C SER A 763 -6.85 -33.70 -31.91
N THR A 764 -8.01 -33.82 -32.57
CA THR A 764 -8.20 -34.70 -33.73
C THR A 764 -7.38 -34.23 -34.92
N LEU A 765 -7.46 -32.94 -35.29
CA LEU A 765 -6.65 -32.36 -36.37
C LEU A 765 -5.14 -32.50 -36.12
N THR A 766 -4.68 -32.36 -34.87
CA THR A 766 -3.27 -32.57 -34.52
C THR A 766 -2.85 -34.03 -34.73
N LYS A 767 -3.69 -35.00 -34.32
CA LYS A 767 -3.45 -36.43 -34.53
C LYS A 767 -3.46 -36.80 -36.02
N GLU A 768 -4.37 -36.23 -36.80
CA GLU A 768 -4.40 -36.40 -38.26
C GLU A 768 -3.16 -35.81 -38.94
N LEU A 769 -2.71 -34.63 -38.51
CA LEU A 769 -1.51 -33.98 -39.05
C LEU A 769 -0.23 -34.75 -38.66
N GLU A 770 -0.17 -35.31 -37.45
CA GLU A 770 0.85 -36.29 -37.06
C GLU A 770 0.84 -37.55 -37.93
N LEU A 771 -0.33 -38.14 -38.19
CA LEU A 771 -0.47 -39.32 -39.04
C LEU A 771 -0.04 -39.02 -40.48
N LYS A 772 -0.44 -37.88 -41.04
CA LYS A 772 0.02 -37.41 -42.36
C LYS A 772 1.51 -37.10 -42.37
N GLY A 773 2.08 -36.58 -41.29
CA GLY A 773 3.53 -36.45 -41.11
C GLY A 773 4.25 -37.81 -41.17
N LYS A 774 3.71 -38.82 -40.48
CA LYS A 774 4.24 -40.20 -40.48
C LYS A 774 4.09 -40.87 -41.87
N GLU A 775 2.98 -40.66 -42.57
CA GLU A 775 2.81 -41.09 -43.97
C GLU A 775 3.83 -40.43 -44.91
N VAL A 776 4.02 -39.11 -44.84
CA VAL A 776 4.99 -38.38 -45.67
C VAL A 776 6.42 -38.82 -45.39
N LEU A 777 6.78 -39.08 -44.12
CA LEU A 777 8.08 -39.66 -43.77
C LEU A 777 8.25 -41.08 -44.31
N LYS A 778 7.21 -41.92 -44.26
CA LYS A 778 7.20 -43.27 -44.84
C LYS A 778 7.41 -43.20 -46.35
N ILE A 779 6.60 -42.44 -47.08
CA ILE A 779 6.73 -42.25 -48.54
C ILE A 779 8.11 -41.72 -48.92
N ARG A 780 8.66 -40.76 -48.16
CA ARG A 780 10.03 -40.26 -48.37
C ARG A 780 11.09 -41.35 -48.15
N SER A 781 10.91 -42.21 -47.15
CA SER A 781 11.84 -43.33 -46.89
C SER A 781 11.78 -44.41 -47.98
N GLU A 782 10.57 -44.73 -48.47
CA GLU A 782 10.34 -45.70 -49.55
C GLU A 782 10.90 -45.17 -50.88
N ALA A 783 10.64 -43.90 -51.23
CA ALA A 783 11.21 -43.25 -52.41
C ALA A 783 12.75 -43.17 -52.34
N ASN A 784 13.33 -42.77 -51.20
CA ASN A 784 14.78 -42.76 -51.02
C ASN A 784 15.39 -44.18 -51.15
N GLN A 785 14.68 -45.22 -50.72
CA GLN A 785 15.14 -46.60 -50.85
C GLN A 785 15.04 -47.08 -52.31
N GLN A 786 13.99 -46.70 -53.06
CA GLN A 786 13.88 -46.98 -54.50
C GLN A 786 14.99 -46.27 -55.30
N ILE A 787 15.28 -45.00 -54.99
CA ILE A 787 16.40 -44.25 -55.59
C ILE A 787 17.71 -45.00 -55.35
N ARG A 788 18.02 -45.39 -54.10
CA ARG A 788 19.23 -46.18 -53.77
C ARG A 788 19.31 -47.52 -54.49
N VAL A 789 18.19 -48.21 -54.69
CA VAL A 789 18.16 -49.47 -55.47
C VAL A 789 18.47 -49.19 -56.94
N HIS A 790 17.87 -48.16 -57.55
CA HIS A 790 18.17 -47.81 -58.94
C HIS A 790 19.59 -47.27 -59.14
N GLU A 791 20.15 -46.50 -58.19
CA GLU A 791 21.57 -46.10 -58.17
C GLU A 791 22.49 -47.33 -58.12
N GLN A 792 22.18 -48.31 -57.27
CA GLN A 792 22.93 -49.57 -57.18
C GLN A 792 22.75 -50.47 -58.42
N GLU A 793 21.60 -50.45 -59.08
CA GLU A 793 21.40 -51.17 -60.35
C GLU A 793 22.15 -50.51 -61.49
N LEU A 794 22.13 -49.17 -61.58
CA LEU A 794 22.78 -48.40 -62.64
C LEU A 794 24.32 -48.51 -62.52
N THR A 795 24.87 -48.38 -61.32
CA THR A 795 26.30 -48.64 -61.06
C THR A 795 26.68 -50.07 -61.44
N LYS A 796 25.91 -51.08 -61.02
CA LYS A 796 26.13 -52.49 -61.45
C LYS A 796 25.92 -52.74 -62.94
N ARG A 797 25.24 -51.87 -63.69
CA ARG A 797 25.16 -51.96 -65.17
C ARG A 797 26.41 -51.37 -65.78
N HIS A 798 26.80 -50.14 -65.40
CA HIS A 798 28.05 -49.51 -65.85
C HIS A 798 29.29 -50.35 -65.50
N GLU A 799 29.34 -50.98 -64.31
CA GLU A 799 30.42 -51.91 -63.94
C GLU A 799 30.49 -53.12 -64.87
N ARG A 800 29.34 -53.71 -65.27
CA ARG A 800 29.32 -54.81 -66.25
C ARG A 800 29.75 -54.33 -67.63
N GLU A 801 29.20 -53.22 -68.10
CA GLU A 801 29.52 -52.61 -69.40
C GLU A 801 31.02 -52.27 -69.50
N LEU A 802 31.62 -51.73 -68.44
CA LEU A 802 33.07 -51.49 -68.36
C LEU A 802 33.88 -52.79 -68.35
N ASN A 803 33.43 -53.82 -67.62
CA ASN A 803 34.10 -55.12 -67.59
C ASN A 803 34.00 -55.85 -68.95
N ASP A 804 32.85 -55.81 -69.61
CA ASP A 804 32.61 -56.40 -70.93
C ASP A 804 33.40 -55.68 -72.02
N LEU A 805 33.46 -54.34 -71.97
CA LEU A 805 34.29 -53.52 -72.85
C LEU A 805 35.79 -53.77 -72.62
N THR A 806 36.22 -53.89 -71.36
CA THR A 806 37.60 -54.26 -71.01
C THR A 806 37.94 -55.65 -71.51
N ALA A 807 37.05 -56.63 -71.32
CA ALA A 807 37.22 -58.00 -71.80
C ALA A 807 37.18 -58.09 -73.34
N ALA A 808 36.44 -57.20 -74.04
CA ALA A 808 36.51 -57.05 -75.49
C ALA A 808 37.87 -56.50 -75.91
N HIS A 809 38.29 -55.37 -75.36
CA HIS A 809 39.60 -54.76 -75.64
C HIS A 809 40.77 -55.73 -75.37
N SER A 810 40.73 -56.51 -74.28
CA SER A 810 41.71 -57.55 -74.01
C SER A 810 41.70 -58.69 -75.04
N ARG A 811 40.52 -59.14 -75.50
CA ARG A 811 40.40 -60.14 -76.58
C ARG A 811 40.94 -59.60 -77.90
N ASP A 812 40.62 -58.36 -78.26
CA ASP A 812 41.07 -57.76 -79.51
C ASP A 812 42.58 -57.46 -79.49
N THR A 813 43.11 -57.05 -78.34
CA THR A 813 44.57 -56.96 -78.11
C THR A 813 45.24 -58.33 -78.26
N GLN A 814 44.66 -59.38 -77.67
CA GLN A 814 45.17 -60.75 -77.79
C GLN A 814 45.13 -61.24 -79.25
N ASN A 815 44.07 -60.92 -79.99
CA ASN A 815 43.94 -61.25 -81.41
C ASN A 815 45.00 -60.52 -82.26
N MET A 816 45.20 -59.21 -82.05
CA MET A 816 46.26 -58.45 -82.72
C MET A 816 47.66 -58.99 -82.40
N LEU A 817 47.92 -59.42 -81.16
CA LEU A 817 49.17 -60.09 -80.79
C LEU A 817 49.33 -61.45 -81.47
N LEU A 818 48.26 -62.24 -81.58
CA LEU A 818 48.28 -63.52 -82.31
C LEU A 818 48.55 -63.31 -83.80
N ASP A 819 47.91 -62.34 -84.43
CA ASP A 819 48.11 -62.03 -85.86
C ASP A 819 49.47 -61.40 -86.14
N PHE A 820 49.99 -60.56 -85.24
CA PHE A 820 51.38 -60.09 -85.27
C PHE A 820 52.36 -61.27 -85.17
N ASN A 821 52.14 -62.22 -84.25
CA ASN A 821 52.99 -63.40 -84.12
C ASN A 821 52.94 -64.29 -85.37
N LYS A 822 51.76 -64.56 -85.95
CA LYS A 822 51.62 -65.27 -87.24
C LYS A 822 52.39 -64.55 -88.36
N ALA A 823 52.25 -63.23 -88.46
CA ALA A 823 52.99 -62.44 -89.45
C ALA A 823 54.51 -62.50 -89.20
N GLN A 824 54.95 -62.50 -87.94
CA GLN A 824 56.37 -62.67 -87.58
C GLN A 824 56.88 -64.08 -87.90
N GLU A 825 56.07 -65.13 -87.76
CA GLU A 825 56.40 -66.50 -88.18
C GLU A 825 56.51 -66.60 -89.70
N VAL A 826 55.52 -66.11 -90.46
CA VAL A 826 55.60 -66.04 -91.93
C VAL A 826 56.82 -65.24 -92.41
N LEU A 827 57.23 -64.19 -91.68
CA LEU A 827 58.48 -63.46 -91.96
C LEU A 827 59.73 -64.27 -91.62
N LYS A 828 59.76 -65.03 -90.51
CA LYS A 828 60.87 -65.95 -90.17
C LYS A 828 60.99 -67.07 -91.21
N ASP A 829 59.89 -67.66 -91.63
CA ASP A 829 59.85 -68.71 -92.67
C ASP A 829 60.30 -68.18 -94.03
N LYS A 830 59.92 -66.95 -94.36
CA LYS A 830 60.41 -66.28 -95.57
C LYS A 830 61.90 -65.97 -95.48
N ILE A 831 62.40 -65.58 -94.32
CA ILE A 831 63.84 -65.36 -94.08
C ILE A 831 64.61 -66.69 -94.17
N SER A 832 64.11 -67.78 -93.56
CA SER A 832 64.77 -69.09 -93.62
C SER A 832 64.75 -69.69 -95.03
N ALA A 833 63.64 -69.55 -95.77
CA ALA A 833 63.57 -69.94 -97.17
C ALA A 833 64.53 -69.13 -98.06
N LEU A 834 64.66 -67.82 -97.81
CA LEU A 834 65.65 -66.97 -98.49
C LEU A 834 67.09 -67.33 -98.11
N GLN A 835 67.35 -67.73 -96.85
CA GLN A 835 68.65 -68.20 -96.40
C GLN A 835 69.01 -69.55 -97.04
N ILE A 836 68.09 -70.52 -97.09
CA ILE A 836 68.28 -71.80 -97.79
C ILE A 836 68.52 -71.58 -99.28
N LEU A 837 67.78 -70.66 -99.92
CA LEU A 837 68.00 -70.33 -101.34
C LEU A 837 69.34 -69.63 -101.56
N LEU A 838 69.76 -68.74 -100.64
CA LEU A 838 71.07 -68.10 -100.67
C LEU A 838 72.19 -69.14 -100.50
N GLU A 839 72.11 -70.01 -99.50
CA GLU A 839 73.09 -71.07 -99.27
C GLU A 839 73.18 -72.04 -100.46
N ALA A 840 72.04 -72.42 -101.06
CA ALA A 840 72.01 -73.26 -102.26
C ALA A 840 72.55 -72.55 -103.52
N THR A 841 72.45 -71.22 -103.61
CA THR A 841 73.08 -70.45 -104.71
C THR A 841 74.57 -70.20 -104.47
N GLU A 842 74.98 -69.99 -103.21
CA GLU A 842 76.40 -69.98 -102.82
C GLU A 842 77.06 -71.34 -103.04
N GLU A 843 76.39 -72.45 -102.73
CA GLU A 843 76.91 -73.79 -102.98
C GLU A 843 77.05 -74.07 -104.48
N LYS A 844 76.05 -73.71 -105.30
CA LYS A 844 76.17 -73.76 -106.78
C LYS A 844 77.26 -72.84 -107.34
N PHE A 845 77.58 -71.73 -106.67
CA PHE A 845 78.67 -70.84 -107.06
C PHE A 845 80.05 -71.40 -106.64
N ARG A 846 80.16 -71.99 -105.45
CA ARG A 846 81.39 -72.62 -104.94
C ARG A 846 81.73 -73.92 -105.68
N ASN A 847 80.71 -74.71 -106.03
CA ASN A 847 80.81 -75.97 -106.75
C ASN A 847 80.68 -75.78 -108.28
N ARG A 848 80.88 -74.56 -108.78
CA ARG A 848 80.84 -74.25 -110.21
C ARG A 848 82.05 -74.90 -110.91
N GLU A 849 81.78 -75.65 -111.97
CA GLU A 849 82.82 -76.22 -112.84
C GLU A 849 83.67 -75.10 -113.47
N SER A 850 85.00 -75.29 -113.45
CA SER A 850 85.96 -74.42 -114.13
C SER A 850 85.66 -74.38 -115.63
N ARG A 851 85.90 -73.23 -116.28
CA ARG A 851 85.61 -73.10 -117.72
C ARG A 851 86.56 -73.98 -118.53
N HIS A 852 86.14 -74.38 -119.72
CA HIS A 852 87.03 -74.99 -120.72
C HIS A 852 88.25 -74.08 -120.99
N GLU A 853 88.04 -72.77 -121.04
CA GLU A 853 89.08 -71.72 -121.11
C GLU A 853 90.13 -71.90 -120.00
N ASP A 854 89.69 -71.94 -118.73
CA ASP A 854 90.55 -72.09 -117.56
C ASP A 854 91.29 -73.43 -117.57
N LEU A 855 90.59 -74.52 -117.90
CA LEU A 855 91.14 -75.88 -117.93
C LEU A 855 92.19 -76.06 -119.03
N GLN A 856 91.98 -75.47 -120.20
CA GLN A 856 92.94 -75.49 -121.30
C GLN A 856 94.20 -74.68 -120.95
N VAL A 857 94.04 -73.46 -120.42
CA VAL A 857 95.17 -72.65 -119.96
C VAL A 857 95.94 -73.36 -118.83
N ILE A 858 95.26 -74.08 -117.94
CA ILE A 858 95.91 -74.90 -116.90
C ILE A 858 96.68 -76.10 -117.49
N ALA A 859 96.23 -76.68 -118.60
CA ALA A 859 96.97 -77.73 -119.30
C ALA A 859 98.22 -77.16 -119.99
N GLU A 860 98.05 -76.12 -120.82
CA GLU A 860 99.14 -75.44 -121.53
C GLU A 860 100.21 -74.92 -120.55
N LEU A 861 99.82 -74.35 -119.40
CA LEU A 861 100.75 -73.92 -118.36
C LEU A 861 101.46 -75.08 -117.65
N LYS A 862 100.81 -76.24 -117.45
CA LYS A 862 101.48 -77.44 -116.89
C LYS A 862 102.52 -77.99 -117.86
N ASP A 863 102.19 -78.05 -119.14
CA ASP A 863 103.10 -78.53 -120.17
C ASP A 863 104.32 -77.58 -120.27
N MET A 864 104.10 -76.25 -120.37
CA MET A 864 105.16 -75.24 -120.32
C MET A 864 106.02 -75.28 -119.04
N VAL A 865 105.43 -75.61 -117.88
CA VAL A 865 106.19 -75.80 -116.64
C VAL A 865 107.06 -77.06 -116.74
N SER A 866 106.53 -78.17 -117.24
CA SER A 866 107.30 -79.41 -117.40
C SER A 866 108.46 -79.25 -118.40
N GLU A 867 108.24 -78.54 -119.52
CA GLU A 867 109.30 -78.19 -120.47
C GLU A 867 110.41 -77.37 -119.79
N ARG A 868 110.04 -76.34 -119.03
CA ARG A 868 111.01 -75.51 -118.29
C ARG A 868 111.74 -76.29 -117.20
N GLU A 869 111.08 -77.19 -116.48
CA GLU A 869 111.73 -78.04 -115.48
C GLU A 869 112.76 -78.99 -116.13
N THR A 870 112.45 -79.59 -117.29
CA THR A 870 113.45 -80.41 -118.02
C THR A 870 114.61 -79.59 -118.56
N LEU A 871 114.37 -78.35 -119.00
CA LEU A 871 115.41 -77.43 -119.48
C LEU A 871 116.32 -76.96 -118.34
N VAL A 872 115.73 -76.56 -117.20
CA VAL A 872 116.47 -76.18 -115.98
C VAL A 872 117.32 -77.34 -115.48
N LYS A 873 116.80 -78.58 -115.53
CA LYS A 873 117.57 -79.77 -115.13
C LYS A 873 118.84 -79.96 -115.97
N LYS A 874 118.74 -79.85 -117.30
CA LYS A 874 119.91 -79.88 -118.21
C LYS A 874 120.94 -78.80 -117.83
N LEU A 875 120.50 -77.54 -117.72
CA LEU A 875 121.37 -76.40 -117.39
C LEU A 875 122.06 -76.55 -116.01
N VAL A 876 121.42 -77.21 -115.04
CA VAL A 876 122.02 -77.51 -113.72
C VAL A 876 123.10 -78.58 -113.81
N ASP A 877 122.92 -79.60 -114.65
CA ASP A 877 123.93 -80.66 -114.83
C ASP A 877 125.09 -80.19 -115.72
N ASP A 878 124.83 -79.38 -116.77
CA ASP A 878 125.86 -78.68 -117.56
C ASP A 878 126.71 -77.76 -116.66
N LYS A 879 126.07 -76.99 -115.76
CA LYS A 879 126.77 -76.15 -114.77
C LYS A 879 127.72 -76.98 -113.89
N LYS A 880 127.30 -78.15 -113.40
CA LYS A 880 128.17 -79.02 -112.58
C LYS A 880 129.40 -79.47 -113.37
N PHE A 881 129.21 -79.86 -114.64
CA PHE A 881 130.30 -80.28 -115.51
C PHE A 881 131.37 -79.17 -115.62
N TYR A 882 130.97 -77.95 -116.01
CA TYR A 882 131.90 -76.83 -116.13
C TYR A 882 132.54 -76.42 -114.80
N GLN A 883 131.84 -76.54 -113.67
CA GLN A 883 132.43 -76.25 -112.36
C GLN A 883 133.54 -77.24 -111.98
N LEU A 884 133.40 -78.55 -112.29
CA LEU A 884 134.49 -79.52 -112.07
C LEU A 884 135.66 -79.31 -113.06
N GLU A 885 135.37 -78.93 -114.31
CA GLU A 885 136.41 -78.67 -115.31
C GLU A 885 137.24 -77.41 -114.99
N LEU A 886 136.62 -76.37 -114.44
CA LEU A 886 137.29 -75.16 -113.96
C LEU A 886 138.25 -75.45 -112.80
N VAL A 887 137.78 -76.13 -111.74
CA VAL A 887 138.60 -76.44 -110.55
C VAL A 887 139.84 -77.28 -110.91
N ASN A 888 139.71 -78.23 -111.86
CA ASN A 888 140.85 -79.02 -112.34
C ASN A 888 141.87 -78.20 -113.16
N ARG A 889 141.45 -77.15 -113.88
CA ARG A 889 142.39 -76.24 -114.56
C ARG A 889 143.04 -75.26 -113.58
N GLU A 890 142.27 -74.73 -112.65
CA GLU A 890 142.71 -73.77 -111.63
C GLU A 890 143.85 -74.34 -110.76
N SER A 891 143.75 -75.63 -110.38
CA SER A 891 144.80 -76.34 -109.63
C SER A 891 146.16 -76.44 -110.35
N ASN A 892 146.21 -76.29 -111.67
CA ASN A 892 147.47 -76.26 -112.45
C ASN A 892 147.96 -74.82 -112.69
N PHE A 893 147.04 -73.87 -112.93
CA PHE A 893 147.40 -72.50 -113.32
C PHE A 893 147.96 -71.68 -112.15
N ASN A 894 147.39 -71.84 -110.94
CA ASN A 894 147.80 -71.11 -109.73
C ASN A 894 149.20 -71.48 -109.19
N LYS A 895 149.95 -72.33 -109.89
CA LYS A 895 151.36 -72.66 -109.58
C LYS A 895 152.38 -71.83 -110.36
N VAL A 896 151.94 -70.94 -111.26
CA VAL A 896 152.83 -70.14 -112.13
C VAL A 896 152.58 -68.63 -112.05
N PHE A 897 151.34 -68.16 -111.92
CA PHE A 897 151.03 -66.72 -111.89
C PHE A 897 149.98 -66.31 -110.84
N ASN A 898 150.17 -65.12 -110.27
CA ASN A 898 149.16 -64.42 -109.47
C ASN A 898 148.02 -63.90 -110.35
N ALA A 899 146.75 -64.06 -109.94
CA ALA A 899 145.94 -62.95 -109.40
C ALA A 899 144.40 -63.15 -109.54
N SER A 900 143.68 -62.99 -108.41
CA SER A 900 142.27 -62.50 -108.35
C SER A 900 141.19 -63.40 -109.00
N PRO A 901 139.88 -63.04 -108.96
CA PRO A 901 139.20 -61.98 -108.20
C PRO A 901 138.01 -62.49 -107.33
N ASN A 902 137.31 -61.53 -106.71
CA ASN A 902 136.05 -61.69 -105.96
C ASN A 902 134.82 -61.56 -106.91
N VAL A 903 133.61 -61.51 -106.34
CA VAL A 903 132.28 -61.19 -106.92
C VAL A 903 131.51 -62.39 -107.53
N GLY A 904 130.24 -62.68 -107.20
CA GLY A 904 129.41 -62.26 -106.04
C GLY A 904 127.98 -61.77 -106.35
N VAL A 905 127.19 -61.64 -105.27
CA VAL A 905 125.98 -60.79 -105.06
C VAL A 905 124.66 -61.12 -105.82
N ILE A 906 123.56 -60.49 -105.34
CA ILE A 906 122.32 -60.10 -106.08
C ILE A 906 121.29 -61.24 -106.36
N ASN A 907 119.95 -61.10 -106.19
CA ASN A 907 119.02 -59.98 -105.91
C ASN A 907 117.79 -60.40 -105.04
N PRO A 908 116.81 -59.51 -104.67
CA PRO A 908 115.86 -59.73 -103.56
C PRO A 908 114.34 -59.57 -103.92
N LEU A 909 113.49 -59.18 -102.94
CA LEU A 909 112.15 -58.51 -103.00
C LEU A 909 110.87 -59.26 -102.52
N ILE A 910 110.58 -59.07 -101.22
CA ILE A 910 109.30 -58.69 -100.56
C ILE A 910 107.97 -58.72 -101.40
N LYS A 911 106.92 -59.46 -100.95
CA LYS A 911 105.63 -58.90 -100.42
C LYS A 911 104.46 -59.89 -100.16
N GLN A 912 103.97 -59.85 -98.90
CA GLN A 912 102.57 -59.85 -98.42
C GLN A 912 101.55 -61.00 -98.70
N LYS A 913 100.59 -61.06 -97.73
CA LYS A 913 99.23 -61.66 -97.70
C LYS A 913 99.04 -63.14 -97.32
N ARG A 914 98.37 -63.29 -96.17
CA ARG A 914 97.42 -64.34 -95.73
C ARG A 914 97.91 -65.80 -95.62
N LYS A 915 97.64 -66.38 -94.44
CA LYS A 915 96.83 -67.60 -94.36
C LYS A 915 95.76 -67.46 -93.27
N ASN A 916 94.64 -68.17 -93.43
CA ASN A 916 93.53 -68.22 -92.48
C ASN A 916 92.91 -69.63 -92.52
N GLU A 917 93.24 -70.44 -91.52
CA GLU A 917 92.77 -71.80 -91.24
C GLU A 917 92.89 -71.97 -89.71
N LYS A 918 92.01 -72.67 -88.97
CA LYS A 918 90.83 -73.47 -89.31
C LYS A 918 89.94 -73.63 -88.04
N THR A 919 88.68 -74.09 -88.20
CA THR A 919 87.80 -74.89 -87.28
C THR A 919 88.24 -75.11 -85.82
N CYS A 920 87.41 -75.04 -84.76
CA CYS A 920 85.94 -74.92 -84.54
C CYS A 920 85.71 -74.18 -83.17
N SER A 921 84.53 -73.79 -82.68
CA SER A 921 83.21 -74.46 -82.63
C SER A 921 82.05 -73.47 -82.36
N SER A 922 80.81 -73.95 -82.52
CA SER A 922 79.56 -73.47 -81.90
C SER A 922 79.21 -71.97 -82.00
N ARG A 923 78.31 -71.62 -82.92
CA ARG A 923 77.57 -70.35 -82.89
C ARG A 923 76.30 -70.49 -82.04
N PHE A 924 75.88 -69.37 -81.47
CA PHE A 924 74.64 -69.20 -80.71
C PHE A 924 73.37 -69.71 -81.43
N SER A 925 72.80 -70.79 -80.87
CA SER A 925 71.39 -71.18 -80.84
C SER A 925 71.29 -72.26 -79.74
N SER A 926 70.21 -72.45 -78.97
CA SER A 926 68.79 -72.15 -79.18
C SER A 926 68.07 -71.88 -77.84
N SER A 927 66.77 -71.55 -77.89
CA SER A 927 65.78 -71.79 -76.82
C SER A 927 65.76 -73.29 -76.41
N PRO A 928 65.11 -73.73 -75.30
CA PRO A 928 63.64 -73.91 -75.34
C PRO A 928 62.84 -73.95 -74.00
N ILE A 929 61.57 -73.50 -74.07
CA ILE A 929 60.33 -74.24 -73.67
C ILE A 929 59.91 -74.42 -72.18
N VAL A 930 58.87 -73.61 -71.79
CA VAL A 930 57.48 -74.04 -71.40
C VAL A 930 57.07 -74.37 -69.94
N ARG A 931 55.90 -73.80 -69.55
CA ARG A 931 54.94 -74.14 -68.45
C ARG A 931 55.40 -73.92 -66.98
N ALA A 932 54.51 -73.67 -65.99
CA ALA A 932 53.09 -73.27 -66.01
C ALA A 932 52.54 -72.87 -64.61
N VAL A 933 51.36 -72.20 -64.61
CA VAL A 933 50.19 -72.43 -63.72
C VAL A 933 50.31 -72.13 -62.21
N GLU A 934 49.50 -71.15 -61.76
CA GLU A 934 48.74 -71.09 -60.48
C GLU A 934 49.52 -71.10 -59.13
N ALA A 935 48.94 -70.73 -57.97
CA ALA A 935 47.74 -69.94 -57.63
C ALA A 935 47.88 -69.40 -56.19
N THR A 936 47.02 -68.44 -55.79
CA THR A 936 46.80 -67.94 -54.41
C THR A 936 48.00 -67.30 -53.69
N GLY A 937 47.83 -66.35 -52.76
CA GLY A 937 46.63 -65.62 -52.32
C GLY A 937 46.80 -65.08 -50.89
N VAL A 938 46.17 -63.93 -50.58
CA VAL A 938 46.05 -63.31 -49.24
C VAL A 938 47.36 -62.86 -48.57
N GLY A 939 47.48 -61.57 -48.20
CA GLY A 939 48.61 -61.09 -47.39
C GLY A 939 48.60 -59.59 -47.09
N MET A 940 48.27 -59.23 -45.85
CA MET A 940 48.36 -57.86 -45.30
C MET A 940 49.80 -57.32 -45.26
N GLY A 941 49.98 -55.99 -45.30
CA GLY A 941 51.03 -55.32 -44.51
C GLY A 941 52.00 -54.36 -45.21
N VAL A 942 51.95 -53.09 -44.79
CA VAL A 942 53.03 -52.08 -44.80
C VAL A 942 54.07 -52.39 -43.69
N PRO A 943 55.22 -51.66 -43.51
CA PRO A 943 55.92 -50.66 -44.35
C PRO A 943 57.46 -50.84 -44.43
N SER A 944 58.19 -49.95 -45.15
CA SER A 944 59.52 -49.33 -44.80
C SER A 944 60.24 -48.72 -46.02
N ARG A 945 61.29 -47.87 -45.95
CA ARG A 945 61.69 -46.71 -45.09
C ARG A 945 63.01 -46.10 -45.68
N LEU A 946 63.33 -44.83 -45.37
CA LEU A 946 64.61 -44.10 -45.64
C LEU A 946 64.77 -43.56 -47.09
N GLU A 947 65.44 -42.43 -47.39
CA GLU A 947 66.28 -41.47 -46.62
C GLU A 947 65.90 -39.96 -46.87
N PRO A 948 66.24 -39.02 -45.97
CA PRO A 948 66.20 -37.55 -46.19
C PRO A 948 67.53 -36.81 -45.83
N ILE A 949 67.52 -35.45 -45.71
CA ILE A 949 68.57 -34.49 -45.20
C ILE A 949 69.40 -33.80 -46.34
N PRO A 950 69.92 -32.54 -46.23
CA PRO A 950 69.90 -31.55 -45.12
C PRO A 950 69.32 -30.13 -45.43
N ASN A 951 68.86 -29.42 -44.38
CA ASN A 951 69.47 -28.13 -43.91
C ASN A 951 68.76 -27.50 -42.68
N SER A 952 69.41 -27.59 -41.50
CA SER A 952 69.67 -26.54 -40.48
C SER A 952 68.57 -25.53 -39.99
N PRO A 953 68.51 -25.13 -38.69
CA PRO A 953 68.99 -25.75 -37.44
C PRO A 953 67.98 -25.72 -36.25
N LEU A 954 68.48 -26.14 -35.06
CA LEU A 954 67.86 -26.23 -33.72
C LEU A 954 67.50 -24.84 -33.09
N HIS A 955 66.69 -24.68 -32.03
CA HIS A 955 66.89 -25.20 -30.65
C HIS A 955 65.65 -25.33 -29.73
N HIS A 956 65.89 -26.03 -28.61
CA HIS A 956 64.98 -26.47 -27.53
C HIS A 956 64.82 -25.47 -26.36
N LEU A 957 63.93 -25.82 -25.41
CA LEU A 957 63.75 -25.43 -23.98
C LEU A 957 62.42 -24.70 -23.67
N GLU A 958 61.77 -24.84 -22.50
CA GLU A 958 61.50 -26.01 -21.63
C GLU A 958 60.40 -25.64 -20.57
N LEU A 959 59.63 -26.64 -20.09
CA LEU A 959 58.91 -26.71 -18.79
C LEU A 959 57.79 -25.69 -18.39
N ASN A 960 56.56 -26.22 -18.24
CA ASN A 960 55.54 -25.98 -17.19
C ASN A 960 54.95 -24.54 -16.98
N SER A 961 53.62 -24.33 -16.87
CA SER A 961 52.63 -25.14 -16.13
C SER A 961 51.14 -24.75 -16.40
N ASN A 962 50.22 -25.62 -15.97
CA ASN A 962 48.84 -25.31 -15.49
C ASN A 962 47.82 -24.54 -16.37
N LYS A 963 47.14 -25.24 -17.29
CA LYS A 963 45.66 -25.29 -17.42
C LYS A 963 45.20 -26.17 -18.62
N PRO A 964 43.96 -26.70 -18.62
CA PRO A 964 43.46 -27.51 -19.73
C PRO A 964 43.04 -26.68 -20.96
N LEU A 965 43.23 -27.32 -22.12
CA LEU A 965 42.83 -26.99 -23.49
C LEU A 965 41.68 -25.96 -23.70
N PRO A 966 41.94 -24.96 -24.55
CA PRO A 966 41.00 -24.51 -25.57
C PRO A 966 41.49 -24.95 -26.98
N LEU A 967 40.65 -25.66 -27.73
CA LEU A 967 40.91 -25.96 -29.15
C LEU A 967 40.48 -24.76 -30.05
N PRO A 968 41.17 -24.50 -31.16
CA PRO A 968 40.92 -23.31 -31.99
C PRO A 968 39.77 -23.49 -32.98
N THR A 969 39.05 -22.41 -33.26
CA THR A 969 37.97 -22.33 -34.26
C THR A 969 38.41 -21.69 -35.59
N PRO A 970 38.53 -22.47 -36.69
CA PRO A 970 38.53 -21.97 -38.07
C PRO A 970 37.08 -21.71 -38.59
N PRO A 971 36.87 -21.07 -39.77
CA PRO A 971 35.75 -20.13 -39.94
C PRO A 971 34.45 -20.60 -40.65
N THR A 972 33.43 -19.74 -40.51
CA THR A 972 32.27 -19.43 -41.39
C THR A 972 32.22 -20.11 -42.78
N GLU A 973 31.23 -20.97 -43.06
CA GLU A 973 29.87 -20.68 -43.61
C GLU A 973 29.78 -20.72 -45.16
N PRO A 974 28.59 -20.65 -45.81
CA PRO A 974 27.32 -21.35 -45.53
C PRO A 974 26.65 -21.95 -46.80
N LYS A 975 25.64 -22.84 -46.65
CA LYS A 975 24.48 -23.16 -47.55
C LYS A 975 23.96 -24.60 -47.32
N LYS A 976 22.67 -24.94 -47.51
CA LYS A 976 21.40 -24.16 -47.42
C LYS A 976 20.20 -25.14 -47.37
N PHE A 977 19.19 -24.80 -46.56
CA PHE A 977 17.76 -25.22 -46.63
C PHE A 977 17.27 -26.65 -46.34
N LEU A 978 16.06 -26.65 -45.75
CA LEU A 978 14.99 -27.67 -45.68
C LEU A 978 15.29 -28.96 -44.88
N ARG A 979 14.46 -29.31 -43.88
CA ARG A 979 13.12 -28.80 -43.51
C ARG A 979 12.94 -28.86 -41.99
#